data_AF-Q0I219-F1
#
_entry.id   AF-Q0I219-F1
#
_cell.length_a   1.000
_cell.length_b   1.000
_cell.length_c   1.000
_cell.angle_alpha   90.00
_cell.angle_beta   90.00
_cell.angle_gamma   90.00
#
_symmetry.space_group_name_H-M   'P 1'
#
loop_
_entity.id
_entity.type
_entity.pdbx_description
1 polymer ?
#
loop_
_entity_poly.entity_id
_entity_poly.type
_entity_poly.pdbx_seq_one_letter_code
_entity_poly.pdbx_strand_id
1 'polypeptide(L)'
;MRKLINAPNLKKIIKQNIHPAQEILILIGDNPWSFYRKNPRDEKTNGQGSGWMLLADNIDGENPNRYKELPIIIDERNYKELDKLALLPNEHKSASLVDTSGLFKVKSNNNGITIRENEELLRNICINLAKYTQVNAFSLRDLLGQHLEDLSTYIERLRDEYSQESEGEPELIELDADTLKKATPSDKAGYFLKWLKKPLAYNQTQGLIYFYNGQIWQVKDENALQREIKTFFSEYNANYGSVETINNMIKCLTVDLPLFDDEIKAAMDYQFLAFKNGVLNKRTLAFLPHKKEYYLTAINPCDYLETQTPTPNFDKWLDFISNDSIERKKALLAALYMILNNRSDWQLTLEFIGEPGSGKSTFLNVAKMLSGDANHVAIDLETLQRDSKTRDMLLNKTFLYAPDQGRYIGESSVLKAISGGDEILVNPKGKKTFSARINAIIAICSNTLPIYKNDGGGMERRRVVFPFYKAIDDSARDDKLTEKIQAELGGIIRKLYDEFKDPEDAKQALKQQKASAEALKMKTENDHILEFIQEFELISQPSNDCLILGSSRGIPAYESPLIFERFYWCYLYYCYITGREGKFILKPVEFKKEVIQAFKTIGEKPFTARQLGGGYNYTNAKFKNKHETVNKWRNA
;
A
#
# COMPACT_ATOMS: atom_id res chain seq x y z
N MET A 1 -32.48 16.12 17.90
CA MET A 1 -31.14 16.76 18.04
C MET A 1 -31.06 17.51 19.37
N ARG A 2 -29.96 17.38 20.13
CA ARG A 2 -29.68 18.25 21.29
C ARG A 2 -29.50 19.69 20.81
N LYS A 3 -30.07 20.66 21.52
CA LYS A 3 -29.94 22.09 21.18
C LYS A 3 -28.52 22.56 21.53
N LEU A 4 -27.77 23.07 20.55
CA LEU A 4 -26.43 23.62 20.76
C LEU A 4 -26.47 24.85 21.66
N ILE A 5 -25.42 25.03 22.46
CA ILE A 5 -25.19 26.20 23.30
C ILE A 5 -24.42 27.22 22.45
N ASN A 6 -24.85 28.48 22.44
CA ASN A 6 -24.15 29.50 21.68
C ASN A 6 -22.77 29.79 22.29
N ALA A 7 -21.73 29.81 21.46
CA ALA A 7 -20.42 30.31 21.86
C ALA A 7 -20.52 31.78 22.36
N PRO A 8 -19.57 32.21 23.21
CA PRO A 8 -19.47 33.60 23.61
C PRO A 8 -19.57 34.57 22.43
N ASN A 9 -20.31 35.67 22.63
CA ASN A 9 -20.67 36.69 21.63
C ASN A 9 -21.56 36.25 20.46
N LEU A 10 -21.74 34.96 20.18
CA LEU A 10 -22.55 34.51 19.03
C LEU A 10 -23.99 35.06 19.07
N LYS A 11 -24.64 35.08 20.24
CA LYS A 11 -26.00 35.63 20.37
C LYS A 11 -26.07 37.12 20.02
N LYS A 12 -24.99 37.89 20.27
CA LYS A 12 -24.91 39.32 19.93
C LYS A 12 -24.63 39.48 18.43
N ILE A 13 -23.76 38.66 17.86
CA ILE A 13 -23.45 38.62 16.43
C ILE A 13 -24.69 38.28 15.59
N ILE A 14 -25.47 37.26 15.97
CA ILE A 14 -26.73 36.90 15.28
C ILE A 14 -27.69 38.10 15.23
N LYS A 15 -27.74 38.93 16.29
CA LYS A 15 -28.58 40.14 16.32
C LYS A 15 -28.08 41.27 15.41
N GLN A 16 -26.78 41.28 15.08
CA GLN A 16 -26.21 42.29 14.18
C GLN A 16 -26.50 42.00 12.71
N ASN A 17 -27.01 40.80 12.38
CA ASN A 17 -27.37 40.38 11.03
C ASN A 17 -26.25 40.63 10.01
N ILE A 18 -25.04 40.22 10.38
CA ILE A 18 -23.83 40.35 9.57
C ILE A 18 -24.00 39.55 8.27
N HIS A 19 -23.56 40.11 7.14
CA HIS A 19 -23.65 39.44 5.84
C HIS A 19 -22.90 38.09 5.87
N PRO A 20 -23.46 36.99 5.33
CA PRO A 20 -22.84 35.66 5.41
C PRO A 20 -21.40 35.56 4.90
N ALA A 21 -21.02 36.40 3.92
CA ALA A 21 -19.67 36.42 3.35
C ALA A 21 -18.67 37.35 4.09
N GLN A 22 -19.14 38.18 5.03
CA GLN A 22 -18.24 39.02 5.82
C GLN A 22 -17.51 38.14 6.84
N GLU A 23 -16.18 38.28 6.94
CA GLU A 23 -15.37 37.44 7.82
C GLU A 23 -15.71 37.66 9.30
N ILE A 24 -15.95 36.57 10.04
CA ILE A 24 -16.03 36.59 11.50
C ILE A 24 -14.75 36.01 12.10
N LEU A 25 -14.15 36.73 13.05
CA LEU A 25 -12.98 36.26 13.79
C LEU A 25 -13.39 35.39 14.98
N ILE A 26 -12.69 34.26 15.13
CA ILE A 26 -12.78 33.36 16.26
C ILE A 26 -11.45 33.44 17.01
N LEU A 27 -11.46 33.99 18.23
CA LEU A 27 -10.27 34.09 19.08
C LEU A 27 -10.13 32.85 19.95
N ILE A 28 -8.94 32.26 19.96
CA ILE A 28 -8.59 31.10 20.79
C ILE A 28 -7.18 31.24 21.37
N GLY A 29 -6.93 30.66 22.54
CA GLY A 29 -5.64 30.72 23.22
C GLY A 29 -5.77 30.63 24.73
N ASP A 30 -4.70 30.93 25.46
CA ASP A 30 -4.65 30.76 26.92
C ASP A 30 -5.57 31.78 27.62
N ASN A 31 -5.68 33.00 27.08
CA ASN A 31 -6.46 34.09 27.66
C ASN A 31 -7.13 35.00 26.60
N PRO A 32 -8.00 34.46 25.72
CA PRO A 32 -8.58 35.20 24.60
C PRO A 32 -9.47 36.37 25.05
N TRP A 33 -10.03 36.31 26.27
CA TRP A 33 -10.76 37.43 26.86
C TRP A 33 -9.87 38.63 27.17
N SER A 34 -8.65 38.41 27.65
CA SER A 34 -7.66 39.49 27.89
C SER A 34 -7.12 40.05 26.58
N PHE A 35 -7.07 39.23 25.53
CA PHE A 35 -6.74 39.68 24.19
C PHE A 35 -7.78 40.67 23.67
N TYR A 36 -9.07 40.38 23.86
CA TYR A 36 -10.19 41.20 23.40
C TYR A 36 -10.53 42.40 24.31
N ARG A 37 -10.40 42.24 25.63
CA ARG A 37 -10.83 43.24 26.63
C ARG A 37 -9.66 43.81 27.42
N LYS A 38 -9.72 45.10 27.75
CA LYS A 38 -8.80 45.70 28.73
C LYS A 38 -8.96 45.07 30.12
N ASN A 39 -10.19 44.75 30.53
CA ASN A 39 -10.49 43.96 31.71
C ASN A 39 -11.34 42.74 31.29
N PRO A 40 -10.83 41.50 31.39
CA PRO A 40 -11.51 40.29 30.92
C PRO A 40 -12.93 40.10 31.48
N ARG A 41 -13.17 40.61 32.69
CA ARG A 41 -14.44 40.47 33.42
C ARG A 41 -15.41 41.63 33.20
N ASP A 42 -15.00 42.68 32.48
CA ASP A 42 -15.83 43.87 32.23
C ASP A 42 -16.15 44.04 30.74
N GLU A 43 -17.41 43.77 30.37
CA GLU A 43 -17.89 43.91 28.99
C GLU A 43 -17.80 45.35 28.46
N LYS A 44 -17.76 46.37 29.32
CA LYS A 44 -17.61 47.78 28.89
C LYS A 44 -16.25 48.05 28.26
N THR A 45 -15.29 47.14 28.47
CA THR A 45 -13.94 47.22 27.91
C THR A 45 -13.74 46.35 26.67
N ASN A 46 -14.84 45.85 26.06
CA ASN A 46 -14.79 45.16 24.77
C ASN A 46 -14.04 46.00 23.73
N GLY A 47 -13.17 45.33 22.96
CA GLY A 47 -12.42 45.97 21.88
C GLY A 47 -11.26 46.86 22.33
N GLN A 48 -11.03 46.98 23.65
CA GLN A 48 -9.97 47.81 24.23
C GLN A 48 -8.77 46.97 24.71
N GLY A 49 -8.78 45.66 24.47
CA GLY A 49 -7.61 44.81 24.71
C GLY A 49 -6.50 45.18 23.73
N SER A 50 -5.27 45.30 24.23
CA SER A 50 -4.12 45.73 23.42
C SER A 50 -3.83 44.77 22.26
N GLY A 51 -3.99 43.46 22.48
CA GLY A 51 -3.85 42.44 21.43
C GLY A 51 -4.89 42.59 20.33
N TRP A 52 -6.15 42.78 20.69
CA TRP A 52 -7.23 43.03 19.73
C TRP A 52 -7.04 44.30 18.93
N MET A 53 -6.65 45.41 19.59
CA MET A 53 -6.42 46.67 18.88
C MET A 53 -5.33 46.52 17.82
N LEU A 54 -4.23 45.85 18.17
CA LEU A 54 -3.13 45.58 17.24
C LEU A 54 -3.57 44.68 16.07
N LEU A 55 -4.30 43.60 16.37
CA LEU A 55 -4.84 42.71 15.34
C LEU A 55 -5.78 43.47 14.39
N ALA A 56 -6.73 44.23 14.94
CA ALA A 56 -7.71 44.98 14.18
C ALA A 56 -7.07 46.04 13.28
N ASP A 57 -6.03 46.72 13.76
CA ASP A 57 -5.24 47.67 12.95
C ASP A 57 -4.54 46.98 11.77
N ASN A 58 -4.05 45.75 11.96
CA ASN A 58 -3.33 45.02 10.92
C ASN A 58 -4.26 44.42 9.85
N ILE A 59 -5.42 43.89 10.24
CA ILE A 59 -6.31 43.18 9.32
C ILE A 59 -7.34 44.10 8.65
N ASP A 60 -7.73 45.19 9.31
CA ASP A 60 -8.83 46.06 8.87
C ASP A 60 -8.61 47.53 9.29
N GLY A 61 -7.38 48.03 9.10
CA GLY A 61 -6.98 49.38 9.52
C GLY A 61 -7.78 50.52 8.88
N GLU A 62 -8.37 50.29 7.70
CA GLU A 62 -9.21 51.27 7.01
C GLU A 62 -10.61 51.39 7.60
N ASN A 63 -11.08 50.38 8.36
CA ASN A 63 -12.40 50.40 8.98
C ASN A 63 -12.39 51.26 10.27
N PRO A 64 -13.20 52.34 10.33
CA PRO A 64 -13.27 53.21 11.50
C PRO A 64 -13.96 52.54 12.71
N ASN A 65 -14.65 51.41 12.51
CA ASN A 65 -15.34 50.65 13.54
C ASN A 65 -14.66 49.33 13.91
N ARG A 66 -13.45 49.04 13.42
CA ARG A 66 -12.71 47.79 13.66
C ARG A 66 -12.64 47.37 15.13
N TYR A 67 -12.50 48.33 16.06
CA TYR A 67 -12.48 48.03 17.50
C TYR A 67 -13.84 47.66 18.09
N LYS A 68 -14.94 47.97 17.41
CA LYS A 68 -16.31 47.65 17.86
C LYS A 68 -16.77 46.28 17.40
N GLU A 69 -15.98 45.59 16.57
CA GLU A 69 -16.33 44.26 16.10
C GLU A 69 -16.35 43.25 17.24
N LEU A 70 -17.21 42.25 17.10
CA LEU A 70 -17.43 41.21 18.08
C LEU A 70 -16.84 39.90 17.54
N PRO A 71 -15.70 39.44 18.08
CA PRO A 71 -15.22 38.11 17.76
C PRO A 71 -16.00 37.05 18.55
N ILE A 72 -16.01 35.83 18.03
CA ILE A 72 -16.30 34.64 18.84
C ILE A 72 -15.10 34.37 19.73
N ILE A 73 -15.32 33.96 20.97
CA ILE A 73 -14.24 33.64 21.91
C ILE A 73 -14.39 32.19 22.34
N ILE A 74 -13.32 31.41 22.17
CA ILE A 74 -13.20 30.02 22.62
C ILE A 74 -12.10 29.98 23.67
N ASP A 75 -12.46 29.77 24.94
CA ASP A 75 -11.50 29.61 26.04
C ASP A 75 -11.36 28.15 26.48
N GLU A 76 -10.45 27.86 27.41
CA GLU A 76 -10.16 26.48 27.88
C GLU A 76 -11.40 25.72 28.37
N ARG A 77 -12.43 26.42 28.84
CA ARG A 77 -13.67 25.78 29.31
C ARG A 77 -14.48 25.23 28.14
N ASN A 78 -14.30 25.79 26.95
CA ASN A 78 -15.01 25.41 25.73
C ASN A 78 -14.34 24.24 25.00
N TYR A 79 -13.04 23.99 25.21
CA TYR A 79 -12.27 23.00 24.44
C TYR A 79 -12.87 21.59 24.50
N LYS A 80 -13.35 21.17 25.67
CA LYS A 80 -13.92 19.84 25.89
C LYS A 80 -15.39 19.71 25.49
N GLU A 81 -16.03 20.82 25.10
CA GLU A 81 -17.47 20.86 24.77
C GLU A 81 -17.73 21.47 23.39
N LEU A 82 -16.72 21.49 22.51
CA LEU A 82 -16.85 22.03 21.15
C LEU A 82 -17.97 21.36 20.35
N ASP A 83 -18.27 20.08 20.59
CA ASP A 83 -19.35 19.33 19.96
C ASP A 83 -20.75 19.84 20.33
N LYS A 84 -20.88 20.53 21.48
CA LYS A 84 -22.13 21.09 22.01
C LYS A 84 -22.28 22.58 21.72
N LEU A 85 -21.26 23.23 21.17
CA LEU A 85 -21.26 24.66 20.91
C LEU A 85 -21.69 24.99 19.48
N ALA A 86 -22.48 26.03 19.30
CA ALA A 86 -22.59 26.70 18.01
C ALA A 86 -21.52 27.79 17.96
N LEU A 87 -20.58 27.69 17.01
CA LEU A 87 -19.49 28.66 16.87
C LEU A 87 -19.90 29.88 16.04
N LEU A 88 -20.65 29.67 14.95
CA LEU A 88 -21.07 30.72 14.03
C LEU A 88 -22.57 30.57 13.69
N PRO A 89 -23.19 31.60 13.08
CA PRO A 89 -24.51 31.46 12.48
C PRO A 89 -24.51 30.35 11.42
N ASN A 90 -25.61 29.61 11.33
CA ASN A 90 -25.73 28.46 10.44
C ASN A 90 -25.49 28.80 8.95
N GLU A 91 -25.91 29.98 8.49
CA GLU A 91 -25.77 30.40 7.09
C GLU A 91 -24.42 31.08 6.78
N HIS A 92 -23.57 31.26 7.78
CA HIS A 92 -22.33 32.03 7.63
C HIS A 92 -21.28 31.29 6.80
N LYS A 93 -20.50 32.02 5.97
CA LYS A 93 -19.64 31.48 4.92
C LYS A 93 -18.14 31.76 5.09
N SER A 94 -17.76 32.81 5.81
CA SER A 94 -16.35 33.23 5.93
C SER A 94 -15.94 33.41 7.39
N ALA A 95 -14.85 32.79 7.82
CA ALA A 95 -14.34 33.00 9.16
C ALA A 95 -12.83 32.79 9.25
N SER A 96 -12.21 33.34 10.30
CA SER A 96 -10.81 33.07 10.62
C SER A 96 -10.64 32.69 12.07
N LEU A 97 -9.84 31.65 12.32
CA LEU A 97 -9.39 31.28 13.65
C LEU A 97 -8.09 32.01 13.97
N VAL A 98 -8.09 32.84 15.01
CA VAL A 98 -6.93 33.64 15.42
C VAL A 98 -6.34 33.03 16.67
N ASP A 99 -5.10 32.59 16.56
CA ASP A 99 -4.32 32.04 17.67
C ASP A 99 -3.67 33.16 18.49
N THR A 100 -4.24 33.44 19.67
CA THR A 100 -3.86 34.58 20.51
C THR A 100 -2.67 34.33 21.44
N SER A 101 -2.29 33.06 21.69
CA SER A 101 -1.17 32.68 22.57
C SER A 101 -0.12 31.78 21.90
N GLY A 102 -0.35 31.40 20.64
CA GLY A 102 0.45 30.40 19.92
C GLY A 102 0.14 28.99 20.42
N LEU A 103 -1.13 28.69 20.61
CA LEU A 103 -1.68 27.39 20.96
C LEU A 103 -1.50 26.35 19.85
N PHE A 104 -1.35 26.80 18.60
CA PHE A 104 -1.03 26.00 17.42
C PHE A 104 0.39 26.28 16.90
N LYS A 105 1.31 26.63 17.81
CA LYS A 105 2.74 26.81 17.51
C LYS A 105 3.29 25.62 16.76
N VAL A 106 4.21 25.91 15.87
CA VAL A 106 4.93 24.89 15.11
C VAL A 106 5.92 24.21 16.05
N LYS A 107 5.67 22.95 16.45
CA LYS A 107 6.58 22.14 17.29
C LYS A 107 7.90 21.86 16.60
N SER A 108 7.83 21.60 15.30
CA SER A 108 9.00 21.32 14.48
C SER A 108 8.72 21.76 13.06
N ASN A 109 9.69 22.46 12.48
CA ASN A 109 9.71 22.80 11.07
C ASN A 109 10.93 22.13 10.42
N ASN A 110 10.79 20.86 10.04
CA ASN A 110 11.86 20.10 9.42
C ASN A 110 11.57 19.99 7.93
N ASN A 111 12.46 20.49 7.07
CA ASN A 111 12.34 20.37 5.60
C ASN A 111 11.03 20.93 4.99
N GLY A 112 10.45 21.99 5.56
CA GLY A 112 9.23 22.63 5.04
C GLY A 112 7.91 22.04 5.55
N ILE A 113 7.95 21.31 6.66
CA ILE A 113 6.81 20.66 7.33
C ILE A 113 6.38 21.45 8.55
N THR A 114 5.11 21.80 8.67
CA THR A 114 4.60 22.46 9.87
C THR A 114 3.83 21.47 10.76
N ILE A 115 4.45 20.92 11.80
CA ILE A 115 3.73 20.16 12.85
C ILE A 115 3.29 21.13 13.94
N ARG A 116 1.99 21.17 14.27
CA ARG A 116 1.45 22.11 15.25
C ARG A 116 1.16 21.45 16.61
N GLU A 117 1.24 22.24 17.67
CA GLU A 117 0.63 21.88 18.95
C GLU A 117 -0.90 21.82 18.80
N ASN A 118 -1.58 20.97 19.57
CA ASN A 118 -3.04 20.93 19.68
C ASN A 118 -3.81 20.74 18.34
N GLU A 119 -3.23 19.99 17.39
CA GLU A 119 -3.85 19.70 16.08
C GLU A 119 -5.25 19.07 16.19
N GLU A 120 -5.49 18.23 17.20
CA GLU A 120 -6.81 17.65 17.46
C GLU A 120 -7.88 18.70 17.81
N LEU A 121 -7.49 19.77 18.51
CA LEU A 121 -8.39 20.87 18.84
C LEU A 121 -8.78 21.65 17.58
N LEU A 122 -7.80 21.93 16.71
CA LEU A 122 -8.04 22.56 15.41
C LEU A 122 -9.00 21.73 14.56
N ARG A 123 -8.75 20.41 14.50
CA ARG A 123 -9.64 19.45 13.84
C ARG A 123 -11.08 19.53 14.37
N ASN A 124 -11.26 19.54 15.69
CA ASN A 124 -12.59 19.57 16.30
C ASN A 124 -13.36 20.87 15.99
N ILE A 125 -12.66 22.00 15.85
CA ILE A 125 -13.25 23.27 15.40
C ILE A 125 -13.72 23.14 13.94
N CYS A 126 -12.89 22.61 13.05
CA CYS A 126 -13.25 22.38 11.65
C CYS A 126 -14.47 21.44 11.52
N ILE A 127 -14.53 20.37 12.32
CA ILE A 127 -15.67 19.46 12.39
C ILE A 127 -16.95 20.20 12.79
N ASN A 128 -16.88 21.05 13.82
CA ASN A 128 -18.03 21.84 14.25
C ASN A 128 -18.55 22.76 13.13
N LEU A 129 -17.64 23.50 12.48
CA LEU A 129 -17.96 24.40 11.38
C LEU A 129 -18.55 23.66 10.18
N ALA A 130 -17.99 22.50 9.82
CA ALA A 130 -18.51 21.66 8.76
C ALA A 130 -19.97 21.22 9.04
N LYS A 131 -20.25 20.77 10.27
CA LYS A 131 -21.57 20.25 10.67
C LYS A 131 -22.66 21.31 10.77
N TYR A 132 -22.33 22.49 11.29
CA TYR A 132 -23.34 23.42 11.79
C TYR A 132 -23.38 24.76 11.04
N THR A 133 -22.51 24.97 10.05
CA THR A 133 -22.37 26.24 9.33
C THR A 133 -22.18 26.03 7.82
N GLN A 134 -22.25 27.09 7.03
CA GLN A 134 -21.97 27.11 5.58
C GLN A 134 -20.58 27.66 5.24
N VAL A 135 -19.64 27.68 6.21
CA VAL A 135 -18.29 28.20 6.04
C VAL A 135 -17.55 27.49 4.90
N ASN A 136 -17.18 28.23 3.87
CA ASN A 136 -16.42 27.73 2.71
C ASN A 136 -15.11 28.51 2.48
N ALA A 137 -14.88 29.57 3.27
CA ALA A 137 -13.61 30.25 3.39
C ALA A 137 -13.20 30.24 4.88
N PHE A 138 -12.17 29.48 5.23
CA PHE A 138 -11.69 29.36 6.61
C PHE A 138 -10.17 29.37 6.70
N SER A 139 -9.61 30.33 7.44
CA SER A 139 -8.16 30.45 7.61
C SER A 139 -7.75 30.39 9.07
N LEU A 140 -6.59 29.78 9.33
CA LEU A 140 -5.87 29.91 10.59
C LEU A 140 -4.92 31.11 10.49
N ARG A 141 -4.91 31.97 11.51
CA ARG A 141 -4.09 33.18 11.60
C ARG A 141 -3.35 33.28 12.92
N ASP A 142 -2.22 33.97 12.91
CA ASP A 142 -1.51 34.32 14.14
C ASP A 142 -2.13 35.53 14.86
N LEU A 143 -1.57 35.89 16.02
CA LEU A 143 -2.02 37.02 16.83
C LEU A 143 -1.92 38.40 16.14
N LEU A 144 -1.15 38.52 15.06
CA LEU A 144 -1.02 39.73 14.25
C LEU A 144 -1.96 39.73 13.03
N GLY A 145 -2.68 38.63 12.79
CA GLY A 145 -3.59 38.45 11.67
C GLY A 145 -2.94 37.88 10.41
N GLN A 146 -1.67 37.48 10.48
CA GLN A 146 -0.96 36.87 9.36
C GLN A 146 -1.52 35.48 9.07
N HIS A 147 -1.71 35.18 7.80
CA HIS A 147 -2.25 33.91 7.35
C HIS A 147 -1.24 32.78 7.62
N LEU A 148 -1.64 31.79 8.42
CA LEU A 148 -0.84 30.63 8.75
C LEU A 148 -1.18 29.41 7.89
N GLU A 149 -2.47 29.18 7.61
CA GLU A 149 -2.96 27.99 6.91
C GLU A 149 -4.38 28.20 6.36
N ASP A 150 -4.67 27.71 5.16
CA ASP A 150 -6.01 27.71 4.57
C ASP A 150 -6.65 26.33 4.81
N LEU A 151 -7.77 26.33 5.51
CA LEU A 151 -8.49 25.13 5.95
C LEU A 151 -9.83 24.95 5.21
N SER A 152 -10.07 25.74 4.17
CA SER A 152 -11.33 25.73 3.40
C SER A 152 -11.60 24.36 2.77
N THR A 153 -10.61 23.79 2.08
CA THR A 153 -10.69 22.45 1.46
C THR A 153 -10.82 21.34 2.50
N TYR A 154 -10.31 21.56 3.72
CA TYR A 154 -10.47 20.60 4.81
C TYR A 154 -11.91 20.59 5.34
N ILE A 155 -12.54 21.75 5.52
CA ILE A 155 -13.96 21.84 5.89
C ILE A 155 -14.86 21.22 4.82
N GLU A 156 -14.57 21.45 3.53
CA GLU A 156 -15.33 20.85 2.43
C GLU A 156 -15.29 19.31 2.48
N ARG A 157 -14.09 18.72 2.66
CA ARG A 157 -13.93 17.26 2.84
C ARG A 157 -14.77 16.71 4.00
N LEU A 158 -14.73 17.38 5.15
CA LEU A 158 -15.51 16.98 6.32
C LEU A 158 -17.02 17.01 6.05
N ARG A 159 -17.53 17.99 5.29
CA ARG A 159 -18.96 18.04 4.92
C ARG A 159 -19.38 16.89 4.01
N ASP A 160 -18.54 16.53 3.05
CA ASP A 160 -18.81 15.41 2.16
C ASP A 160 -18.85 14.09 2.95
N GLU A 161 -17.94 13.91 3.91
CA GLU A 161 -17.92 12.76 4.82
C GLU A 161 -19.24 12.63 5.61
N TYR A 162 -19.72 13.72 6.23
CA TYR A 162 -20.99 13.69 6.98
C TYR A 162 -22.23 13.54 6.08
N SER A 163 -22.21 14.11 4.88
CA SER A 163 -23.30 13.96 3.93
C SER A 163 -23.45 12.49 3.52
N GLN A 164 -22.33 11.80 3.26
CA GLN A 164 -22.31 10.38 2.94
C GLN A 164 -22.68 9.48 4.13
N GLU A 165 -22.39 9.87 5.37
CA GLU A 165 -22.91 9.17 6.56
C GLU A 165 -24.45 9.23 6.64
N SER A 166 -25.06 10.38 6.30
CA SER A 166 -26.52 10.54 6.31
C SER A 166 -27.25 9.88 5.14
N GLU A 167 -26.58 9.67 3.99
CA GLU A 167 -27.12 8.94 2.84
C GLU A 167 -27.13 7.41 3.03
N GLY A 168 -26.64 6.90 4.16
CA GLY A 168 -26.46 5.47 4.43
C GLY A 168 -27.45 4.81 5.40
N GLU A 169 -28.38 5.55 6.02
CA GLU A 169 -29.40 4.97 6.90
C GLU A 169 -30.65 4.54 6.10
N PRO A 170 -31.22 3.34 6.37
CA PRO A 170 -32.43 2.90 5.70
C PRO A 170 -33.58 3.87 5.97
N GLU A 171 -34.23 4.37 4.91
CA GLU A 171 -35.42 5.20 5.05
C GLU A 171 -36.67 4.34 4.89
N LEU A 172 -37.61 4.50 5.82
CA LEU A 172 -38.94 3.90 5.70
C LEU A 172 -39.63 4.49 4.47
N ILE A 173 -39.90 3.62 3.50
CA ILE A 173 -40.71 3.91 2.32
C ILE A 173 -42.17 3.73 2.72
N GLU A 174 -43.09 4.49 2.12
CA GLU A 174 -44.52 4.17 2.20
C GLU A 174 -44.79 2.85 1.47
N LEU A 175 -44.77 1.75 2.22
CA LEU A 175 -44.98 0.39 1.74
C LEU A 175 -45.68 -0.41 2.83
N ASP A 176 -46.83 -1.03 2.53
CA ASP A 176 -47.50 -1.93 3.47
C ASP A 176 -47.11 -3.40 3.24
N ALA A 177 -47.33 -4.22 4.27
CA ALA A 177 -46.97 -5.63 4.28
C ALA A 177 -47.66 -6.45 3.16
N ASP A 178 -48.91 -6.12 2.81
CA ASP A 178 -49.68 -6.84 1.80
C ASP A 178 -49.18 -6.52 0.39
N THR A 179 -48.85 -5.25 0.14
CA THR A 179 -48.23 -4.79 -1.11
C THR A 179 -46.87 -5.48 -1.29
N LEU A 180 -46.01 -5.48 -0.27
CA LEU A 180 -44.71 -6.15 -0.33
C LEU A 180 -44.86 -7.67 -0.53
N LYS A 181 -45.88 -8.30 0.06
CA LYS A 181 -46.12 -9.74 -0.08
C LYS A 181 -46.53 -10.12 -1.51
N LYS A 182 -47.44 -9.35 -2.13
CA LYS A 182 -47.99 -9.58 -3.48
C LYS A 182 -47.03 -9.16 -4.62
N ALA A 183 -46.07 -8.28 -4.33
CA ALA A 183 -45.10 -7.79 -5.29
C ALA A 183 -44.28 -8.92 -5.95
N THR A 184 -43.89 -8.70 -7.22
CA THR A 184 -43.01 -9.63 -7.95
C THR A 184 -41.59 -9.62 -7.37
N PRO A 185 -40.73 -10.61 -7.66
CA PRO A 185 -39.34 -10.60 -7.21
C PRO A 185 -38.55 -9.36 -7.65
N SER A 186 -38.82 -8.84 -8.85
CA SER A 186 -38.19 -7.62 -9.38
C SER A 186 -38.68 -6.38 -8.63
N ASP A 187 -40.00 -6.26 -8.41
CA ASP A 187 -40.55 -5.15 -7.62
C ASP A 187 -39.99 -5.14 -6.18
N LYS A 188 -39.92 -6.33 -5.55
CA LYS A 188 -39.32 -6.52 -4.22
C LYS A 188 -37.85 -6.08 -4.20
N ALA A 189 -37.08 -6.43 -5.22
CA ALA A 189 -35.70 -5.99 -5.36
C ALA A 189 -35.60 -4.47 -5.49
N GLY A 190 -36.49 -3.85 -6.28
CA GLY A 190 -36.60 -2.40 -6.41
C GLY A 190 -36.95 -1.69 -5.09
N TYR A 191 -37.89 -2.21 -4.31
CA TYR A 191 -38.22 -1.69 -2.98
C TYR A 191 -37.04 -1.84 -2.01
N PHE A 192 -36.37 -2.99 -2.03
CA PHE A 192 -35.18 -3.23 -1.22
C PHE A 192 -34.07 -2.22 -1.52
N LEU A 193 -33.81 -1.90 -2.80
CA LEU A 193 -32.80 -0.91 -3.18
C LEU A 193 -33.15 0.50 -2.69
N LYS A 194 -34.42 0.90 -2.82
CA LYS A 194 -34.89 2.19 -2.31
C LYS A 194 -34.75 2.29 -0.79
N TRP A 195 -34.98 1.18 -0.08
CA TRP A 195 -34.90 1.13 1.38
C TRP A 195 -33.45 1.15 1.84
N LEU A 196 -32.58 0.39 1.17
CA LEU A 196 -31.18 0.26 1.55
C LEU A 196 -30.41 1.59 1.41
N LYS A 197 -30.74 2.41 0.40
CA LYS A 197 -30.09 3.68 0.03
C LYS A 197 -28.57 3.66 -0.17
N LYS A 198 -27.93 2.50 -0.04
CA LYS A 198 -26.50 2.34 -0.31
C LYS A 198 -26.28 2.00 -1.78
N PRO A 199 -25.30 2.64 -2.46
CA PRO A 199 -24.96 2.29 -3.83
C PRO A 199 -24.49 0.83 -3.89
N LEU A 200 -25.15 0.05 -4.76
CA LEU A 200 -24.78 -1.31 -5.12
C LEU A 200 -24.41 -1.34 -6.60
N ALA A 201 -23.50 -2.24 -6.97
CA ALA A 201 -23.11 -2.50 -8.35
C ALA A 201 -22.79 -3.97 -8.57
N TYR A 202 -22.97 -4.48 -9.78
CA TYR A 202 -22.76 -5.88 -10.11
C TYR A 202 -21.56 -6.08 -11.05
N ASN A 203 -20.59 -6.88 -10.65
CA ASN A 203 -19.49 -7.30 -11.51
C ASN A 203 -19.88 -8.59 -12.25
N GLN A 204 -20.10 -8.48 -13.56
CA GLN A 204 -20.54 -9.60 -14.40
C GLN A 204 -19.45 -10.66 -14.59
N THR A 205 -18.18 -10.27 -14.70
CA THR A 205 -17.03 -11.18 -14.90
C THR A 205 -16.87 -12.13 -13.72
N GLN A 206 -16.98 -11.60 -12.50
CA GLN A 206 -16.77 -12.32 -11.25
C GLN A 206 -18.08 -12.90 -10.70
N GLY A 207 -19.22 -12.38 -11.14
CA GLY A 207 -20.54 -12.70 -10.57
C GLY A 207 -20.62 -12.31 -9.10
N LEU A 208 -20.21 -11.08 -8.77
CA LEU A 208 -20.19 -10.55 -7.41
C LEU A 208 -20.93 -9.21 -7.34
N ILE A 209 -21.59 -8.95 -6.21
CA ILE A 209 -22.20 -7.65 -5.92
C ILE A 209 -21.25 -6.86 -5.04
N TYR A 210 -21.05 -5.58 -5.37
CA TYR A 210 -20.28 -4.62 -4.60
C TYR A 210 -21.22 -3.62 -3.93
N PHE A 211 -20.85 -3.13 -2.75
CA PHE A 211 -21.50 -2.01 -2.09
C PHE A 211 -20.49 -0.91 -1.79
N TYR A 212 -20.91 0.35 -1.92
CA TYR A 212 -20.10 1.49 -1.54
C TYR A 212 -20.33 1.83 -0.08
N ASN A 213 -19.25 1.94 0.71
CA ASN A 213 -19.33 2.16 2.16
C ASN A 213 -19.15 3.63 2.58
N GLY A 214 -19.17 4.57 1.65
CA GLY A 214 -18.82 5.99 1.89
C GLY A 214 -17.36 6.34 1.56
N GLN A 215 -16.49 5.34 1.38
CA GLN A 215 -15.08 5.57 1.05
C GLN A 215 -14.62 4.77 -0.15
N ILE A 216 -14.97 3.48 -0.17
CA ILE A 216 -14.56 2.49 -1.19
C ILE A 216 -15.68 1.49 -1.46
N TRP A 217 -15.56 0.78 -2.59
CA TRP A 217 -16.39 -0.35 -2.94
C TRP A 217 -15.87 -1.64 -2.30
N GLN A 218 -16.76 -2.38 -1.64
CA GLN A 218 -16.43 -3.66 -1.01
C GLN A 218 -17.33 -4.76 -1.54
N VAL A 219 -16.79 -5.98 -1.64
CA VAL A 219 -17.59 -7.16 -2.01
C VAL A 219 -18.66 -7.37 -0.94
N LYS A 220 -19.91 -7.47 -1.38
CA LYS A 220 -21.03 -7.84 -0.52
C LYS A 220 -21.07 -9.35 -0.41
N ASP A 221 -20.82 -9.87 0.79
CA ASP A 221 -21.03 -11.29 1.08
C ASP A 221 -22.49 -11.67 0.85
N GLU A 222 -22.73 -12.81 0.19
CA GLU A 222 -24.07 -13.24 -0.19
C GLU A 222 -24.95 -13.51 1.05
N ASN A 223 -24.40 -14.13 2.10
CA ASN A 223 -25.15 -14.36 3.33
C ASN A 223 -25.47 -13.04 4.05
N ALA A 224 -24.55 -12.08 4.02
CA ALA A 224 -24.81 -10.74 4.53
C ALA A 224 -25.94 -10.05 3.77
N LEU A 225 -25.94 -10.14 2.43
CA LEU A 225 -27.02 -9.60 1.59
C LEU A 225 -28.37 -10.28 1.87
N GLN A 226 -28.40 -11.60 2.02
CA GLN A 226 -29.61 -12.34 2.40
C GLN A 226 -30.16 -11.89 3.76
N ARG A 227 -29.26 -11.63 4.73
CA ARG A 227 -29.65 -11.12 6.06
C ARG A 227 -30.22 -9.70 5.99
N GLU A 228 -29.66 -8.83 5.15
CA GLU A 228 -30.21 -7.48 4.94
C GLU A 228 -31.58 -7.51 4.29
N ILE A 229 -31.78 -8.37 3.27
CA ILE A 229 -33.10 -8.57 2.67
C ILE A 229 -34.10 -9.06 3.73
N LYS A 230 -33.70 -10.00 4.59
CA LYS A 230 -34.55 -10.44 5.71
C LYS A 230 -34.91 -9.29 6.66
N THR A 231 -33.96 -8.43 7.01
CA THR A 231 -34.22 -7.23 7.83
C THR A 231 -35.23 -6.33 7.17
N PHE A 232 -35.05 -6.03 5.87
CA PHE A 232 -36.01 -5.25 5.08
C PHE A 232 -37.44 -5.80 5.20
N PHE A 233 -37.66 -7.10 4.97
CA PHE A 233 -39.00 -7.69 5.16
C PHE A 233 -39.55 -7.50 6.58
N SER A 234 -38.68 -7.63 7.58
CA SER A 234 -39.08 -7.58 8.99
C SER A 234 -39.50 -6.17 9.42
N GLU A 235 -38.86 -5.12 8.88
CA GLU A 235 -39.23 -3.72 9.15
C GLU A 235 -40.62 -3.35 8.62
N TYR A 236 -41.05 -3.97 7.53
CA TYR A 236 -42.39 -3.80 6.97
C TYR A 236 -43.41 -4.81 7.52
N ASN A 237 -43.09 -5.51 8.62
CA ASN A 237 -43.94 -6.56 9.21
C ASN A 237 -44.37 -7.64 8.20
N ALA A 238 -43.53 -7.90 7.19
CA ALA A 238 -43.77 -8.88 6.15
C ALA A 238 -42.88 -10.12 6.35
N ASN A 239 -43.34 -11.29 5.88
CA ASN A 239 -42.53 -12.50 5.86
C ASN A 239 -42.00 -12.72 4.42
N TYR A 240 -40.70 -12.99 4.30
CA TYR A 240 -40.08 -13.37 3.02
C TYR A 240 -40.54 -14.74 2.50
N GLY A 241 -41.23 -15.53 3.33
CA GLY A 241 -41.91 -16.77 2.97
C GLY A 241 -40.96 -17.95 2.81
N SER A 242 -39.96 -17.82 1.93
CA SER A 242 -38.96 -18.85 1.64
C SER A 242 -37.60 -18.24 1.30
N VAL A 243 -36.52 -18.99 1.51
CA VAL A 243 -35.17 -18.57 1.08
C VAL A 243 -35.11 -18.39 -0.44
N GLU A 244 -35.91 -19.13 -1.21
CA GLU A 244 -35.97 -18.99 -2.67
C GLU A 244 -36.49 -17.61 -3.10
N THR A 245 -37.37 -16.99 -2.31
CA THR A 245 -37.82 -15.60 -2.56
C THR A 245 -36.65 -14.63 -2.46
N ILE A 246 -35.81 -14.79 -1.43
CA ILE A 246 -34.60 -13.97 -1.25
C ILE A 246 -33.62 -14.20 -2.42
N ASN A 247 -33.38 -15.46 -2.78
CA ASN A 247 -32.48 -15.81 -3.88
C ASN A 247 -32.97 -15.24 -5.22
N ASN A 248 -34.28 -15.27 -5.48
CA ASN A 248 -34.85 -14.68 -6.69
C ASN A 248 -34.75 -13.15 -6.70
N MET A 249 -34.86 -12.49 -5.54
CA MET A 249 -34.56 -11.06 -5.46
C MET A 249 -33.09 -10.78 -5.78
N ILE A 250 -32.14 -11.56 -5.25
CA ILE A 250 -30.72 -11.42 -5.56
C ILE A 250 -30.48 -11.61 -7.07
N LYS A 251 -31.11 -12.60 -7.71
CA LYS A 251 -31.04 -12.78 -9.17
C LYS A 251 -31.56 -11.55 -9.91
N CYS A 252 -32.69 -10.96 -9.50
CA CYS A 252 -33.19 -9.71 -10.08
C CYS A 252 -32.19 -8.56 -9.88
N LEU A 253 -31.60 -8.42 -8.68
CA LEU A 253 -30.57 -7.41 -8.43
C LEU A 253 -29.38 -7.56 -9.39
N THR A 254 -28.93 -8.77 -9.70
CA THR A 254 -27.83 -8.95 -10.68
C THR A 254 -28.16 -8.47 -12.09
N VAL A 255 -29.45 -8.31 -12.42
CA VAL A 255 -29.92 -7.77 -13.71
C VAL A 255 -30.13 -6.25 -13.61
N ASP A 256 -30.67 -5.77 -12.49
CA ASP A 256 -31.11 -4.38 -12.32
C ASP A 256 -30.01 -3.41 -11.86
N LEU A 257 -28.95 -3.93 -11.21
CA LEU A 257 -27.85 -3.11 -10.68
C LEU A 257 -26.95 -2.56 -11.80
N PRO A 258 -26.38 -1.35 -11.61
CA PRO A 258 -25.35 -0.84 -12.52
C PRO A 258 -24.13 -1.77 -12.52
N LEU A 259 -23.44 -1.84 -13.64
CA LEU A 259 -22.26 -2.68 -13.77
C LEU A 259 -21.07 -2.10 -13.01
N PHE A 260 -20.39 -2.97 -12.27
CA PHE A 260 -19.09 -2.69 -11.69
C PHE A 260 -18.02 -3.12 -12.71
N ASP A 261 -17.48 -2.14 -13.42
CA ASP A 261 -16.58 -2.35 -14.56
C ASP A 261 -15.11 -2.45 -14.10
N ASP A 262 -14.47 -3.59 -14.39
CA ASP A 262 -13.08 -3.86 -14.01
C ASP A 262 -12.07 -2.98 -14.77
N GLU A 263 -12.38 -2.54 -15.99
CA GLU A 263 -11.52 -1.64 -16.77
C GLU A 263 -11.58 -0.21 -16.21
N ILE A 264 -12.78 0.27 -15.88
CA ILE A 264 -12.94 1.57 -15.21
C ILE A 264 -12.23 1.54 -13.85
N LYS A 265 -12.44 0.49 -13.05
CA LYS A 265 -11.73 0.30 -11.79
C LYS A 265 -10.21 0.36 -12.00
N ALA A 266 -9.67 -0.40 -12.94
CA ALA A 266 -8.24 -0.41 -13.20
C ALA A 266 -7.72 0.99 -13.58
N ALA A 267 -8.43 1.71 -14.45
CA ALA A 267 -8.07 3.07 -14.83
C ALA A 267 -8.11 4.07 -13.66
N MET A 268 -9.06 3.90 -12.73
CA MET A 268 -9.15 4.73 -11.53
C MET A 268 -8.10 4.37 -10.48
N ASP A 269 -7.81 3.09 -10.28
CA ASP A 269 -6.71 2.64 -9.41
C ASP A 269 -5.36 3.19 -9.89
N TYR A 270 -5.15 3.36 -11.20
CA TYR A 270 -3.94 4.02 -11.72
C TYR A 270 -3.90 5.53 -11.47
N GLN A 271 -5.05 6.18 -11.24
CA GLN A 271 -5.17 7.64 -11.08
C GLN A 271 -5.28 8.08 -9.62
N PHE A 272 -5.82 7.24 -8.75
CA PHE A 272 -6.23 7.63 -7.41
C PHE A 272 -5.69 6.70 -6.32
N LEU A 273 -5.49 7.24 -5.12
CA LEU A 273 -5.25 6.50 -3.87
C LEU A 273 -6.23 6.97 -2.81
N ALA A 274 -6.92 6.03 -2.16
CA ALA A 274 -7.80 6.36 -1.04
C ALA A 274 -7.05 6.29 0.30
N PHE A 275 -7.35 7.24 1.18
CA PHE A 275 -6.91 7.37 2.55
C PHE A 275 -8.13 7.54 3.45
N LYS A 276 -7.98 7.44 4.77
CA LYS A 276 -9.12 7.60 5.70
C LYS A 276 -9.84 8.96 5.58
N ASN A 277 -9.10 10.00 5.20
CA ASN A 277 -9.58 11.39 5.14
C ASN A 277 -9.84 11.91 3.71
N GLY A 278 -9.81 11.05 2.69
CA GLY A 278 -10.05 11.44 1.29
C GLY A 278 -9.24 10.65 0.26
N VAL A 279 -9.10 11.20 -0.95
CA VAL A 279 -8.53 10.53 -2.12
C VAL A 279 -7.50 11.42 -2.78
N LEU A 280 -6.27 10.92 -2.94
CA LEU A 280 -5.20 11.61 -3.67
C LEU A 280 -5.27 11.29 -5.16
N ASN A 281 -5.28 12.31 -6.01
CA ASN A 281 -4.97 12.15 -7.43
C ASN A 281 -3.45 12.00 -7.61
N LYS A 282 -3.00 10.81 -8.03
CA LYS A 282 -1.57 10.46 -8.18
C LYS A 282 -0.83 11.34 -9.19
N ARG A 283 -1.54 11.93 -10.16
CA ARG A 283 -0.94 12.75 -11.23
C ARG A 283 -0.86 14.22 -10.85
N THR A 284 -1.94 14.79 -10.33
CA THR A 284 -1.98 16.22 -9.99
C THR A 284 -1.58 16.51 -8.56
N LEU A 285 -1.49 15.48 -7.72
CA LEU A 285 -1.31 15.55 -6.26
C LEU A 285 -2.41 16.35 -5.54
N ALA A 286 -3.54 16.59 -6.22
CA ALA A 286 -4.72 17.18 -5.61
C ALA A 286 -5.38 16.17 -4.68
N PHE A 287 -5.75 16.60 -3.48
CA PHE A 287 -6.44 15.78 -2.50
C PHE A 287 -7.94 16.11 -2.50
N LEU A 288 -8.76 15.10 -2.73
CA LEU A 288 -10.18 15.18 -3.07
C LEU A 288 -11.04 14.42 -2.04
N PRO A 289 -12.33 14.73 -1.90
CA PRO A 289 -13.25 13.94 -1.09
C PRO A 289 -13.49 12.54 -1.68
N HIS A 290 -13.98 11.61 -0.87
CA HIS A 290 -14.38 10.27 -1.34
C HIS A 290 -15.56 10.33 -2.30
N LYS A 291 -15.51 9.55 -3.38
CA LYS A 291 -16.59 9.44 -4.37
C LYS A 291 -16.71 8.02 -4.90
N LYS A 292 -17.94 7.52 -5.01
CA LYS A 292 -18.23 6.18 -5.56
C LYS A 292 -17.80 6.07 -7.03
N GLU A 293 -17.80 7.18 -7.76
CA GLU A 293 -17.39 7.27 -9.16
C GLU A 293 -15.90 6.99 -9.37
N TYR A 294 -15.10 6.92 -8.31
CA TYR A 294 -13.70 6.52 -8.39
C TYR A 294 -13.51 4.99 -8.40
N TYR A 295 -14.54 4.18 -8.16
CA TYR A 295 -14.47 2.71 -8.21
C TYR A 295 -13.35 2.05 -7.36
N LEU A 296 -12.78 2.78 -6.40
CA LEU A 296 -11.69 2.30 -5.55
C LEU A 296 -12.20 1.19 -4.64
N THR A 297 -11.42 0.12 -4.48
CA THR A 297 -11.79 -1.05 -3.64
C THR A 297 -10.89 -1.24 -2.43
N ALA A 298 -9.95 -0.33 -2.21
CA ALA A 298 -8.97 -0.43 -1.16
C ALA A 298 -8.59 0.96 -0.66
N ILE A 299 -8.17 1.02 0.59
CA ILE A 299 -7.81 2.23 1.30
C ILE A 299 -6.48 2.02 2.01
N ASN A 300 -5.62 3.03 2.01
CA ASN A 300 -4.44 3.05 2.86
C ASN A 300 -4.88 3.33 4.30
N PRO A 301 -4.43 2.56 5.31
CA PRO A 301 -4.94 2.63 6.68
C PRO A 301 -4.44 3.85 7.49
N CYS A 302 -4.17 4.97 6.82
CA CYS A 302 -3.71 6.24 7.40
C CYS A 302 -4.44 7.42 6.78
N ASP A 303 -4.29 8.59 7.40
CA ASP A 303 -4.64 9.86 6.78
C ASP A 303 -3.55 10.26 5.77
N TYR A 304 -3.94 10.90 4.68
CA TYR A 304 -3.01 11.59 3.81
C TYR A 304 -2.51 12.86 4.49
N LEU A 305 -1.20 13.07 4.45
CA LEU A 305 -0.54 14.25 5.01
C LEU A 305 -0.04 15.13 3.87
N GLU A 306 -0.54 16.37 3.83
CA GLU A 306 -0.16 17.36 2.81
C GLU A 306 1.23 17.96 3.07
N THR A 307 1.74 17.81 4.29
CA THR A 307 3.10 18.15 4.68
C THR A 307 3.85 16.85 5.00
N GLN A 308 5.17 16.81 4.76
CA GLN A 308 5.97 15.66 5.20
C GLN A 308 5.79 15.46 6.71
N THR A 309 6.15 14.32 7.27
CA THR A 309 6.15 14.11 8.72
C THR A 309 7.37 13.29 9.07
N PRO A 310 8.06 13.52 10.20
CA PRO A 310 9.19 12.69 10.60
C PRO A 310 8.81 11.21 10.64
N THR A 311 9.67 10.38 10.05
CA THR A 311 9.50 8.92 10.04
C THR A 311 10.74 8.25 10.63
N PRO A 312 11.11 8.55 11.89
CA PRO A 312 12.39 8.13 12.47
C PRO A 312 12.58 6.61 12.51
N ASN A 313 11.52 5.83 12.72
CA ASN A 313 11.63 4.37 12.75
C ASN A 313 11.81 3.80 11.35
N PHE A 314 11.07 4.32 10.37
CA PHE A 314 11.24 3.98 8.97
C PHE A 314 12.62 4.37 8.45
N ASP A 315 13.10 5.58 8.76
CA ASP A 315 14.41 6.08 8.32
C ASP A 315 15.54 5.24 8.91
N LYS A 316 15.49 4.93 10.21
CA LYS A 316 16.47 4.04 10.85
C LYS A 316 16.50 2.65 10.20
N TRP A 317 15.33 2.10 9.89
CA TRP A 317 15.23 0.81 9.20
C TRP A 317 15.75 0.87 7.76
N LEU A 318 15.41 1.93 7.03
CA LEU A 318 15.84 2.15 5.65
C LEU A 318 17.36 2.34 5.56
N ASP A 319 17.96 3.08 6.50
CA ASP A 319 19.41 3.25 6.59
C ASP A 319 20.09 1.89 6.83
N PHE A 320 19.55 1.07 7.74
CA PHE A 320 20.05 -0.29 7.97
C PHE A 320 20.04 -1.16 6.70
N ILE A 321 18.92 -1.22 5.96
CA ILE A 321 18.81 -2.09 4.77
C ILE A 321 19.49 -1.51 3.52
N SER A 322 19.80 -0.22 3.52
CA SER A 322 20.53 0.46 2.43
C SER A 322 22.05 0.32 2.53
N ASN A 323 22.58 -0.15 3.68
CA ASN A 323 24.02 -0.28 3.90
C ASN A 323 24.80 1.02 3.63
N ASP A 324 24.22 2.16 4.03
CA ASP A 324 24.79 3.50 3.85
C ASP A 324 24.95 3.94 2.37
N SER A 325 24.44 3.16 1.40
CA SER A 325 24.44 3.57 -0.02
C SER A 325 23.21 4.41 -0.34
N ILE A 326 23.47 5.62 -0.82
CA ILE A 326 22.45 6.58 -1.25
C ILE A 326 21.67 6.03 -2.44
N GLU A 327 22.34 5.42 -3.41
CA GLU A 327 21.74 4.84 -4.61
C GLU A 327 20.81 3.67 -4.24
N ARG A 328 21.27 2.80 -3.34
CA ARG A 328 20.47 1.68 -2.85
C ARG A 328 19.28 2.14 -2.03
N LYS A 329 19.47 3.14 -1.15
CA LYS A 329 18.38 3.79 -0.40
C LYS A 329 17.31 4.33 -1.35
N LYS A 330 17.73 5.05 -2.39
CA LYS A 330 16.84 5.58 -3.44
C LYS A 330 16.12 4.45 -4.20
N ALA A 331 16.82 3.37 -4.56
CA ALA A 331 16.19 2.22 -5.22
C ALA A 331 15.15 1.50 -4.35
N LEU A 332 15.38 1.40 -3.03
CA LEU A 332 14.42 0.83 -2.09
C LEU A 332 13.17 1.71 -1.95
N LEU A 333 13.34 3.04 -1.88
CA LEU A 333 12.22 3.98 -1.94
C LEU A 333 11.47 3.87 -3.27
N ALA A 334 12.18 3.73 -4.39
CA ALA A 334 11.56 3.55 -5.70
C ALA A 334 10.75 2.26 -5.81
N ALA A 335 11.19 1.18 -5.16
CA ALA A 335 10.44 -0.07 -5.07
C ALA A 335 9.13 0.12 -4.28
N LEU A 336 9.17 0.86 -3.16
CA LEU A 336 7.96 1.21 -2.39
C LEU A 336 7.04 2.14 -3.18
N TYR A 337 7.59 3.11 -3.91
CA TYR A 337 6.83 3.99 -4.81
C TYR A 337 6.12 3.21 -5.92
N MET A 338 6.80 2.24 -6.53
CA MET A 338 6.25 1.33 -7.54
C MET A 338 5.02 0.59 -7.02
N ILE A 339 5.09 0.10 -5.77
CA ILE A 339 4.01 -0.63 -5.10
C ILE A 339 2.86 0.32 -4.75
N LEU A 340 3.14 1.43 -4.09
CA LEU A 340 2.14 2.45 -3.71
C LEU A 340 1.31 2.89 -4.94
N ASN A 341 1.98 3.17 -6.06
CA ASN A 341 1.31 3.68 -7.24
C ASN A 341 0.80 2.59 -8.21
N ASN A 342 0.99 1.31 -7.89
CA ASN A 342 0.72 0.16 -8.76
C ASN A 342 1.29 0.31 -10.18
N ARG A 343 2.59 0.59 -10.30
CA ARG A 343 3.26 0.78 -11.60
C ARG A 343 3.57 -0.53 -12.32
N SER A 344 2.56 -1.40 -12.49
CA SER A 344 2.71 -2.65 -13.24
C SER A 344 3.05 -2.41 -14.72
N ASP A 345 2.74 -1.22 -15.24
CA ASP A 345 3.16 -0.74 -16.57
C ASP A 345 4.69 -0.70 -16.75
N TRP A 346 5.47 -0.69 -15.66
CA TRP A 346 6.93 -0.74 -15.75
C TRP A 346 7.46 -2.12 -16.12
N GLN A 347 6.63 -3.17 -16.03
CA GLN A 347 7.00 -4.55 -16.31
C GLN A 347 8.21 -5.03 -15.52
N LEU A 348 8.31 -4.61 -14.26
CA LEU A 348 9.37 -5.04 -13.33
C LEU A 348 8.80 -5.92 -12.22
N THR A 349 9.63 -6.84 -11.72
CA THR A 349 9.37 -7.61 -10.50
C THR A 349 10.47 -7.34 -9.48
N LEU A 350 10.14 -7.40 -8.20
CA LEU A 350 11.06 -7.14 -7.10
C LEU A 350 11.49 -8.46 -6.47
N GLU A 351 12.78 -8.66 -6.28
CA GLU A 351 13.31 -9.87 -5.66
C GLU A 351 14.27 -9.50 -4.52
N PHE A 352 13.89 -9.84 -3.29
CA PHE A 352 14.62 -9.55 -2.07
C PHE A 352 15.28 -10.84 -1.58
N ILE A 353 16.59 -10.96 -1.76
CA ILE A 353 17.31 -12.23 -1.55
C ILE A 353 18.31 -12.11 -0.42
N GLY A 354 18.25 -12.98 0.59
CA GLY A 354 19.29 -13.03 1.64
C GLY A 354 18.83 -13.70 2.91
N GLU A 355 19.62 -13.62 3.98
CA GLU A 355 19.44 -14.39 5.22
C GLU A 355 18.24 -13.95 6.08
N PRO A 356 17.66 -14.83 6.92
CA PRO A 356 16.68 -14.45 7.92
C PRO A 356 17.17 -13.30 8.82
N GLY A 357 16.25 -12.45 9.29
CA GLY A 357 16.61 -11.32 10.15
C GLY A 357 17.22 -10.11 9.44
N SER A 358 17.29 -10.11 8.11
CA SER A 358 17.91 -9.02 7.34
C SER A 358 17.00 -7.81 7.05
N GLY A 359 15.75 -7.80 7.53
CA GLY A 359 14.79 -6.72 7.29
C GLY A 359 13.88 -6.89 6.06
N LYS A 360 13.97 -8.01 5.31
CA LYS A 360 13.07 -8.33 4.19
C LYS A 360 11.59 -8.37 4.58
N SER A 361 11.28 -9.02 5.70
CA SER A 361 9.89 -9.14 6.19
C SER A 361 9.31 -7.78 6.55
N THR A 362 10.13 -6.87 7.11
CA THR A 362 9.73 -5.48 7.35
C THR A 362 9.43 -4.77 6.04
N PHE A 363 10.25 -4.94 5.00
CA PHE A 363 9.98 -4.37 3.66
C PHE A 363 8.60 -4.81 3.15
N LEU A 364 8.31 -6.12 3.21
CA LEU A 364 7.01 -6.64 2.77
C LEU A 364 5.85 -6.09 3.61
N ASN A 365 6.03 -5.90 4.91
CA ASN A 365 4.99 -5.31 5.75
C ASN A 365 4.69 -3.86 5.35
N VAL A 366 5.74 -3.05 5.10
CA VAL A 366 5.56 -1.68 4.57
C VAL A 366 4.89 -1.70 3.20
N ALA A 367 5.33 -2.57 2.30
CA ALA A 367 4.73 -2.73 0.97
C ALA A 367 3.22 -3.07 1.03
N LYS A 368 2.82 -3.97 1.94
CA LYS A 368 1.39 -4.30 2.15
C LYS A 368 0.59 -3.08 2.59
N MET A 369 1.10 -2.33 3.58
CA MET A 369 0.45 -1.11 4.06
C MET A 369 0.30 -0.06 2.95
N LEU A 370 1.32 0.08 2.09
CA LEU A 370 1.31 1.00 0.95
C LEU A 370 0.37 0.55 -0.17
N SER A 371 0.21 -0.74 -0.41
CA SER A 371 -0.73 -1.25 -1.40
C SER A 371 -2.21 -1.04 -1.01
N GLY A 372 -2.47 -0.81 0.29
CA GLY A 372 -3.80 -0.70 0.86
C GLY A 372 -4.35 -2.03 1.38
N ASP A 373 -5.29 -1.95 2.32
CA ASP A 373 -5.98 -3.11 2.85
C ASP A 373 -6.79 -3.79 1.74
N ALA A 374 -6.86 -5.13 1.75
CA ALA A 374 -7.49 -5.97 0.71
C ALA A 374 -6.86 -5.96 -0.70
N ASN A 375 -5.82 -5.16 -0.94
CA ASN A 375 -5.14 -5.03 -2.23
C ASN A 375 -3.91 -5.94 -2.41
N HIS A 376 -3.55 -6.69 -1.38
CA HIS A 376 -2.41 -7.60 -1.41
C HIS A 376 -2.78 -9.04 -1.13
N VAL A 377 -2.03 -9.98 -1.69
CA VAL A 377 -2.18 -11.42 -1.42
C VAL A 377 -0.84 -12.14 -1.44
N ALA A 378 -0.70 -13.11 -0.56
CA ALA A 378 0.47 -13.98 -0.54
C ALA A 378 0.36 -15.00 -1.69
N ILE A 379 1.48 -15.25 -2.37
CA ILE A 379 1.60 -16.26 -3.42
C ILE A 379 2.74 -17.22 -3.10
N ASP A 380 2.61 -18.45 -3.56
CA ASP A 380 3.72 -19.40 -3.71
C ASP A 380 4.00 -19.59 -5.19
N LEU A 381 5.27 -19.50 -5.59
CA LEU A 381 5.65 -19.52 -7.00
C LEU A 381 5.31 -20.84 -7.69
N GLU A 382 5.47 -21.99 -7.01
CA GLU A 382 5.16 -23.29 -7.60
C GLU A 382 3.66 -23.44 -7.85
N THR A 383 2.87 -23.10 -6.84
CA THR A 383 1.40 -23.17 -6.89
C THR A 383 0.84 -22.22 -7.94
N LEU A 384 1.33 -20.98 -7.99
CA LEU A 384 0.91 -19.97 -8.98
C LEU A 384 1.07 -20.48 -10.42
N GLN A 385 2.18 -21.15 -10.71
CA GLN A 385 2.48 -21.66 -12.05
C GLN A 385 1.65 -22.91 -12.40
N ARG A 386 1.41 -23.80 -11.43
CA ARG A 386 0.79 -25.11 -11.68
C ARG A 386 -0.72 -25.14 -11.55
N ASP A 387 -1.31 -24.40 -10.63
CA ASP A 387 -2.73 -24.52 -10.29
C ASP A 387 -3.52 -23.25 -10.68
N SER A 388 -4.34 -23.34 -11.72
CA SER A 388 -5.23 -22.26 -12.11
C SER A 388 -6.35 -21.99 -11.10
N LYS A 389 -6.61 -22.94 -10.18
CA LYS A 389 -7.69 -22.82 -9.19
C LYS A 389 -7.36 -21.88 -8.05
N THR A 390 -6.08 -21.64 -7.78
CA THR A 390 -5.64 -20.71 -6.74
C THR A 390 -5.47 -19.28 -7.27
N ARG A 391 -5.76 -19.04 -8.56
CA ARG A 391 -5.54 -17.73 -9.20
C ARG A 391 -6.71 -16.77 -9.03
N ASP A 392 -7.85 -17.26 -8.52
CA ASP A 392 -9.01 -16.44 -8.19
C ASP A 392 -8.70 -15.41 -7.09
N MET A 393 -7.84 -15.77 -6.14
CA MET A 393 -7.38 -14.86 -5.07
C MET A 393 -6.56 -13.66 -5.58
N LEU A 394 -6.05 -13.72 -6.81
CA LEU A 394 -5.27 -12.65 -7.44
C LEU A 394 -6.15 -11.54 -8.00
N LEU A 395 -7.44 -11.80 -8.20
CA LEU A 395 -8.37 -10.83 -8.76
C LEU A 395 -8.48 -9.61 -7.85
N ASN A 396 -8.50 -8.43 -8.48
CA ASN A 396 -8.57 -7.14 -7.79
C ASN A 396 -7.42 -6.90 -6.78
N LYS A 397 -6.24 -7.50 -7.00
CA LYS A 397 -5.04 -7.24 -6.20
C LYS A 397 -4.06 -6.40 -7.01
N THR A 398 -3.38 -5.48 -6.33
CA THR A 398 -2.33 -4.63 -6.89
C THR A 398 -0.94 -5.03 -6.41
N PHE A 399 -0.86 -5.88 -5.37
CA PHE A 399 0.40 -6.37 -4.84
C PHE A 399 0.38 -7.88 -4.55
N LEU A 400 1.23 -8.63 -5.24
CA LEU A 400 1.43 -10.06 -5.02
C LEU A 400 2.79 -10.26 -4.35
N TYR A 401 2.85 -11.00 -3.25
CA TYR A 401 4.11 -11.22 -2.55
C TYR A 401 4.35 -12.67 -2.18
N ALA A 402 5.58 -13.15 -2.33
CA ALA A 402 6.03 -14.45 -1.82
C ALA A 402 6.93 -14.19 -0.58
N PRO A 403 6.42 -14.34 0.65
CA PRO A 403 7.08 -13.82 1.85
C PRO A 403 8.31 -14.60 2.32
N ASP A 404 8.36 -15.90 2.03
CA ASP A 404 9.45 -16.81 2.36
C ASP A 404 9.47 -17.93 1.34
N GLN A 405 9.77 -17.57 0.09
CA GLN A 405 9.85 -18.54 -0.98
C GLN A 405 11.07 -19.42 -0.72
N GLY A 406 10.81 -20.71 -0.46
CA GLY A 406 11.85 -21.72 -0.52
C GLY A 406 12.51 -21.72 -1.90
N ARG A 407 13.63 -22.42 -2.05
CA ARG A 407 14.35 -22.40 -3.33
C ARG A 407 13.44 -22.79 -4.49
N TYR A 408 13.31 -21.88 -5.46
CA TYR A 408 12.40 -22.01 -6.58
C TYR A 408 13.13 -22.29 -7.89
N ILE A 409 12.72 -23.36 -8.56
CA ILE A 409 13.23 -23.76 -9.88
C ILE A 409 12.07 -24.31 -10.70
N GLY A 410 11.64 -23.54 -11.67
CA GLY A 410 10.47 -23.92 -12.42
C GLY A 410 10.19 -22.97 -13.56
N GLU A 411 9.02 -23.13 -14.14
CA GLU A 411 8.54 -22.28 -15.23
C GLU A 411 8.30 -20.84 -14.76
N SER A 412 8.28 -19.91 -15.71
CA SER A 412 8.04 -18.48 -15.44
C SER A 412 6.83 -17.94 -16.20
N SER A 413 6.08 -18.77 -16.92
CA SER A 413 5.03 -18.32 -17.86
C SER A 413 3.97 -17.42 -17.21
N VAL A 414 3.41 -17.80 -16.07
CA VAL A 414 2.38 -17.02 -15.36
C VAL A 414 2.97 -15.74 -14.77
N LEU A 415 4.15 -15.80 -14.15
CA LEU A 415 4.86 -14.62 -13.66
C LEU A 415 5.12 -13.61 -14.78
N LYS A 416 5.57 -14.07 -15.96
CA LYS A 416 5.79 -13.24 -17.15
C LYS A 416 4.51 -12.62 -17.68
N ALA A 417 3.42 -13.38 -17.67
CA ALA A 417 2.12 -12.90 -18.10
C ALA A 417 1.63 -11.77 -17.18
N ILE A 418 1.62 -11.99 -15.86
CA ILE A 418 1.20 -10.98 -14.87
C ILE A 418 2.07 -9.73 -14.96
N SER A 419 3.40 -9.89 -14.89
CA SER A 419 4.34 -8.77 -14.99
C SER A 419 4.40 -8.11 -16.37
N GLY A 420 3.90 -8.78 -17.42
CA GLY A 420 3.81 -8.25 -18.79
C GLY A 420 2.48 -7.56 -19.08
N GLY A 421 1.46 -7.76 -18.25
CA GLY A 421 0.08 -7.32 -18.51
C GLY A 421 -0.72 -8.24 -19.43
N ASP A 422 -0.27 -9.49 -19.62
CA ASP A 422 -0.98 -10.51 -20.40
C ASP A 422 -2.06 -11.21 -19.56
N GLU A 423 -3.02 -11.83 -20.24
CA GLU A 423 -4.07 -12.61 -19.60
C GLU A 423 -3.57 -13.96 -19.07
N ILE A 424 -4.12 -14.35 -17.92
CA ILE A 424 -3.92 -15.68 -17.34
C ILE A 424 -5.25 -16.39 -17.17
N LEU A 425 -5.22 -17.72 -17.25
CA LEU A 425 -6.40 -18.55 -16.98
C LEU A 425 -6.68 -18.60 -15.47
N VAL A 426 -7.90 -18.26 -15.08
CA VAL A 426 -8.41 -18.30 -13.70
C VAL A 426 -9.57 -19.30 -13.62
N ASN A 427 -9.53 -20.22 -12.65
CA ASN A 427 -10.52 -21.27 -12.49
C ASN A 427 -11.15 -21.27 -11.08
N PRO A 428 -12.05 -20.32 -10.77
CA PRO A 428 -12.62 -20.22 -9.43
C PRO A 428 -13.50 -21.43 -9.12
N LYS A 429 -13.49 -21.87 -7.86
CA LYS A 429 -14.24 -23.03 -7.42
C LYS A 429 -15.75 -22.84 -7.65
N GLY A 430 -16.36 -23.77 -8.38
CA GLY A 430 -17.81 -23.75 -8.63
C GLY A 430 -18.29 -22.68 -9.62
N LYS A 431 -17.38 -21.98 -10.31
CA LYS A 431 -17.68 -21.01 -11.36
C LYS A 431 -17.05 -21.43 -12.69
N LYS A 432 -17.46 -20.79 -13.79
CA LYS A 432 -16.84 -21.01 -15.11
C LYS A 432 -15.41 -20.48 -15.10
N THR A 433 -14.51 -21.18 -15.76
CA THR A 433 -13.15 -20.72 -16.02
C THR A 433 -13.17 -19.54 -16.99
N PHE A 434 -12.32 -18.55 -16.77
CA PHE A 434 -12.18 -17.39 -17.64
C PHE A 434 -10.73 -16.89 -17.67
N SER A 435 -10.42 -16.01 -18.63
CA SER A 435 -9.14 -15.32 -18.73
C SER A 435 -9.24 -13.93 -18.09
N ALA A 436 -8.21 -13.51 -17.36
CA ALA A 436 -8.16 -12.19 -16.73
C ALA A 436 -6.74 -11.62 -16.74
N ARG A 437 -6.65 -10.28 -16.83
CA ARG A 437 -5.40 -9.54 -16.62
C ARG A 437 -5.25 -9.21 -15.15
N ILE A 438 -4.07 -9.47 -14.59
CA ILE A 438 -3.74 -9.15 -13.20
C ILE A 438 -2.72 -8.01 -13.20
N ASN A 439 -3.19 -6.78 -12.98
CA ASN A 439 -2.35 -5.58 -12.94
C ASN A 439 -1.76 -5.39 -11.53
N ALA A 440 -0.71 -6.15 -11.22
CA ALA A 440 -0.12 -6.16 -9.89
C ALA A 440 1.42 -6.17 -9.91
N ILE A 441 2.01 -5.55 -8.89
CA ILE A 441 3.44 -5.66 -8.61
C ILE A 441 3.73 -6.99 -7.93
N ILE A 442 4.77 -7.70 -8.39
CA ILE A 442 5.22 -8.96 -7.78
C ILE A 442 6.49 -8.71 -6.96
N ALA A 443 6.47 -9.08 -5.69
CA ALA A 443 7.63 -9.12 -4.81
C ALA A 443 7.94 -10.53 -4.33
N ILE A 444 9.17 -10.99 -4.47
CA ILE A 444 9.61 -12.32 -4.02
C ILE A 444 10.69 -12.14 -2.96
N CYS A 445 10.43 -12.63 -1.76
CA CYS A 445 11.42 -12.80 -0.71
C CYS A 445 11.89 -14.26 -0.69
N SER A 446 13.20 -14.47 -0.73
CA SER A 446 13.80 -15.82 -0.71
C SER A 446 15.20 -15.77 -0.11
N ASN A 447 15.71 -16.91 0.34
CA ASN A 447 17.13 -17.04 0.73
C ASN A 447 18.04 -17.25 -0.48
N THR A 448 17.50 -17.80 -1.58
CA THR A 448 18.24 -18.10 -2.82
C THR A 448 17.56 -17.48 -4.02
N LEU A 449 18.34 -17.04 -5.00
CA LEU A 449 17.79 -16.42 -6.21
C LEU A 449 16.91 -17.42 -6.99
N PRO A 450 15.65 -17.10 -7.33
CA PRO A 450 14.80 -17.96 -8.14
C PRO A 450 15.41 -18.25 -9.52
N ILE A 451 15.24 -19.49 -9.98
CA ILE A 451 15.74 -19.98 -11.27
C ILE A 451 14.56 -20.33 -12.17
N TYR A 452 14.52 -19.72 -13.35
CA TYR A 452 13.43 -19.89 -14.31
C TYR A 452 13.87 -20.78 -15.47
N LYS A 453 13.24 -21.95 -15.63
CA LYS A 453 13.52 -22.91 -16.70
C LYS A 453 13.01 -22.38 -18.04
N ASN A 454 13.71 -22.69 -19.13
CA ASN A 454 13.29 -22.41 -20.51
C ASN A 454 12.84 -20.96 -20.78
N ASP A 455 13.37 -20.00 -20.01
CA ASP A 455 12.82 -18.66 -19.95
C ASP A 455 13.34 -17.73 -21.05
N GLY A 456 14.48 -18.05 -21.66
CA GLY A 456 15.09 -17.25 -22.73
C GLY A 456 15.43 -15.81 -22.31
N GLY A 457 15.65 -15.57 -21.01
CA GLY A 457 15.90 -14.23 -20.44
C GLY A 457 14.64 -13.36 -20.27
N GLY A 458 13.44 -13.94 -20.41
CA GLY A 458 12.17 -13.24 -20.23
C GLY A 458 12.00 -12.62 -18.84
N MET A 459 12.31 -13.34 -17.78
CA MET A 459 12.33 -12.84 -16.40
C MET A 459 13.56 -12.00 -16.09
N GLU A 460 14.68 -12.26 -16.76
CA GLU A 460 15.92 -11.52 -16.52
C GLU A 460 15.75 -10.03 -16.83
N ARG A 461 15.00 -9.67 -17.88
CA ARG A 461 14.64 -8.27 -18.18
C ARG A 461 13.62 -7.65 -17.23
N ARG A 462 12.87 -8.45 -16.46
CA ARG A 462 11.83 -7.98 -15.52
C ARG A 462 12.31 -7.87 -14.07
N ARG A 463 13.18 -8.78 -13.62
CA ARG A 463 13.62 -8.82 -12.21
C ARG A 463 14.53 -7.64 -11.83
N VAL A 464 14.26 -7.06 -10.67
CA VAL A 464 15.13 -6.12 -9.95
C VAL A 464 15.52 -6.80 -8.66
N VAL A 465 16.80 -7.12 -8.53
CA VAL A 465 17.33 -7.92 -7.42
C VAL A 465 17.90 -6.98 -6.36
N PHE A 466 17.46 -7.17 -5.12
CA PHE A 466 17.98 -6.54 -3.93
C PHE A 466 18.58 -7.61 -3.02
N PRO A 467 19.92 -7.73 -2.98
CA PRO A 467 20.57 -8.62 -2.04
C PRO A 467 20.53 -8.07 -0.60
N PHE A 468 20.27 -8.90 0.41
CA PHE A 468 20.21 -8.53 1.83
C PHE A 468 21.24 -9.36 2.63
N TYR A 469 22.40 -8.77 2.89
CA TYR A 469 23.54 -9.51 3.45
C TYR A 469 23.70 -9.41 4.98
N LYS A 470 23.08 -8.41 5.62
CA LYS A 470 23.25 -8.14 7.05
C LYS A 470 22.01 -8.58 7.82
N ALA A 471 22.17 -9.55 8.73
CA ALA A 471 21.17 -9.84 9.75
C ALA A 471 21.34 -8.85 10.92
N ILE A 472 20.23 -8.46 11.54
CA ILE A 472 20.28 -7.72 12.81
C ILE A 472 20.58 -8.70 13.95
N ASP A 473 21.37 -8.28 14.93
CA ASP A 473 21.54 -9.04 16.17
C ASP A 473 20.21 -9.13 16.92
N ASP A 474 19.91 -10.29 17.52
CA ASP A 474 18.65 -10.52 18.24
C ASP A 474 18.45 -9.50 19.38
N SER A 475 19.52 -9.08 20.05
CA SER A 475 19.46 -8.07 21.13
C SER A 475 19.15 -6.65 20.65
N ALA A 476 19.38 -6.36 19.36
CA ALA A 476 19.10 -5.06 18.76
C ALA A 476 17.74 -5.02 18.03
N ARG A 477 17.02 -6.15 18.02
CA ARG A 477 15.72 -6.29 17.37
C ARG A 477 14.64 -5.54 18.13
N ASP A 478 13.88 -4.74 17.39
CA ASP A 478 12.70 -4.05 17.92
C ASP A 478 11.44 -4.80 17.46
N ASP A 479 10.85 -5.58 18.37
CA ASP A 479 9.66 -6.39 18.08
C ASP A 479 8.43 -5.56 17.69
N LYS A 480 8.41 -4.27 18.06
CA LYS A 480 7.33 -3.33 17.73
C LYS A 480 7.64 -2.46 16.52
N LEU A 481 8.74 -2.71 15.80
CA LEU A 481 9.15 -1.89 14.66
C LEU A 481 8.04 -1.75 13.61
N THR A 482 7.31 -2.83 13.31
CA THR A 482 6.22 -2.78 12.31
C THR A 482 5.09 -1.85 12.76
N GLU A 483 4.68 -1.91 14.03
CA GLU A 483 3.64 -1.01 14.59
C GLU A 483 4.10 0.46 14.58
N LYS A 484 5.37 0.71 14.91
CA LYS A 484 5.96 2.05 14.88
C LYS A 484 6.01 2.61 13.45
N ILE A 485 6.41 1.80 12.48
CA ILE A 485 6.42 2.19 11.06
C ILE A 485 4.99 2.40 10.54
N GLN A 486 4.01 1.60 10.99
CA GLN A 486 2.61 1.79 10.64
C GLN A 486 2.09 3.16 11.11
N ALA A 487 2.48 3.61 12.30
CA ALA A 487 2.14 4.94 12.80
C ALA A 487 2.77 6.07 11.95
N GLU A 488 3.84 5.80 11.21
CA GLU A 488 4.54 6.73 10.32
C GLU A 488 4.03 6.69 8.87
N LEU A 489 3.06 5.83 8.53
CA LEU A 489 2.68 5.51 7.15
C LEU A 489 2.32 6.74 6.29
N GLY A 490 1.55 7.69 6.83
CA GLY A 490 1.22 8.93 6.12
C GLY A 490 2.46 9.75 5.77
N GLY A 491 3.44 9.83 6.69
CA GLY A 491 4.73 10.48 6.47
C GLY A 491 5.61 9.74 5.46
N ILE A 492 5.56 8.40 5.45
CA ILE A 492 6.28 7.55 4.47
C ILE A 492 5.74 7.80 3.07
N ILE A 493 4.41 7.80 2.91
CA ILE A 493 3.76 8.07 1.63
C ILE A 493 4.14 9.46 1.13
N ARG A 494 4.11 10.46 2.00
CA ARG A 494 4.51 11.82 1.63
C ARG A 494 5.98 11.89 1.21
N LYS A 495 6.88 11.23 1.96
CA LYS A 495 8.31 11.11 1.62
C LYS A 495 8.52 10.50 0.24
N LEU A 496 7.75 9.48 -0.15
CA LEU A 496 7.83 8.87 -1.47
C LEU A 496 7.45 9.85 -2.60
N TYR A 497 6.42 10.66 -2.42
CA TYR A 497 6.02 11.66 -3.41
C TYR A 497 6.98 12.86 -3.49
N ASP A 498 7.63 13.21 -2.38
CA ASP A 498 8.64 14.28 -2.41
C ASP A 498 9.98 13.83 -3.00
N GLU A 499 10.38 12.57 -2.77
CA GLU A 499 11.57 11.97 -3.39
C GLU A 499 11.37 11.75 -4.90
N PHE A 500 10.18 11.31 -5.31
CA PHE A 500 9.85 11.01 -6.70
C PHE A 500 8.68 11.85 -7.20
N LYS A 501 8.99 13.12 -7.48
CA LYS A 501 8.05 14.06 -8.12
C LYS A 501 7.71 13.61 -9.54
N ASP A 502 8.70 13.08 -10.26
CA ASP A 502 8.51 12.41 -11.54
C ASP A 502 8.61 10.88 -11.33
N PRO A 503 7.59 10.10 -11.73
CA PRO A 503 7.68 8.65 -11.67
C PRO A 503 8.84 8.03 -12.46
N GLU A 504 9.36 8.68 -13.51
CA GLU A 504 10.50 8.15 -14.26
C GLU A 504 11.79 8.16 -13.42
N ASP A 505 11.92 9.06 -12.44
CA ASP A 505 13.06 9.06 -11.50
C ASP A 505 13.10 7.78 -10.65
N ALA A 506 11.93 7.35 -10.16
CA ALA A 506 11.78 6.08 -9.45
C ALA A 506 12.11 4.89 -10.37
N LYS A 507 11.57 4.89 -11.60
CA LYS A 507 11.86 3.85 -12.59
C LYS A 507 13.35 3.77 -12.92
N GLN A 508 14.04 4.92 -13.04
CA GLN A 508 15.47 4.98 -13.29
C GLN A 508 16.27 4.44 -12.12
N ALA A 509 15.89 4.75 -10.87
CA ALA A 509 16.54 4.19 -9.69
C ALA A 509 16.44 2.65 -9.65
N LEU A 510 15.31 2.08 -10.05
CA LEU A 510 15.15 0.61 -10.18
C LEU A 510 16.00 0.03 -11.32
N LYS A 511 16.10 0.72 -12.47
CA LYS A 511 16.99 0.32 -13.57
C LYS A 511 18.47 0.33 -13.14
N GLN A 512 18.88 1.35 -12.39
CA GLN A 512 20.23 1.45 -11.81
C GLN A 512 20.49 0.29 -10.84
N GLN A 513 19.55 -0.01 -9.94
CA GLN A 513 19.66 -1.16 -9.03
C GLN A 513 19.80 -2.48 -9.78
N LYS A 514 19.00 -2.69 -10.84
CA LYS A 514 19.06 -3.88 -11.67
C LYS A 514 20.44 -4.10 -12.31
N ALA A 515 21.13 -3.02 -12.66
CA ALA A 515 22.47 -3.02 -13.25
C ALA A 515 23.60 -2.85 -12.21
N SER A 516 23.26 -2.79 -10.91
CA SER A 516 24.24 -2.57 -9.84
C SER A 516 25.22 -3.74 -9.71
N ALA A 517 26.42 -3.44 -9.21
CA ALA A 517 27.43 -4.46 -8.97
C ALA A 517 26.95 -5.57 -8.02
N GLU A 518 26.14 -5.24 -7.02
CA GLU A 518 25.58 -6.24 -6.10
C GLU A 518 24.56 -7.16 -6.76
N ALA A 519 23.69 -6.62 -7.63
CA ALA A 519 22.71 -7.41 -8.35
C ALA A 519 23.39 -8.32 -9.38
N LEU A 520 24.38 -7.79 -10.12
CA LEU A 520 25.17 -8.57 -11.08
C LEU A 520 25.96 -9.68 -10.38
N LYS A 521 26.62 -9.37 -9.27
CA LYS A 521 27.38 -10.36 -8.47
C LYS A 521 26.49 -11.52 -8.02
N MET A 522 25.32 -11.23 -7.47
CA MET A 522 24.39 -12.26 -6.99
C MET A 522 23.86 -13.15 -8.14
N LYS A 523 23.68 -12.59 -9.34
CA LYS A 523 23.29 -13.36 -10.54
C LYS A 523 24.41 -14.30 -10.97
N THR A 524 25.64 -13.79 -11.10
CA THR A 524 26.82 -14.57 -11.48
C THR A 524 27.10 -15.73 -10.51
N GLU A 525 26.96 -15.49 -9.21
CA GLU A 525 27.14 -16.52 -8.18
C GLU A 525 26.11 -17.67 -8.31
N ASN A 526 24.87 -17.38 -8.73
CA ASN A 526 23.82 -18.38 -8.85
C ASN A 526 23.80 -19.15 -10.20
N ASP A 527 24.37 -18.60 -11.28
CA ASP A 527 24.19 -19.14 -12.64
C ASP A 527 25.14 -20.31 -12.99
N HIS A 528 26.40 -20.23 -12.55
CA HIS A 528 27.47 -21.09 -13.08
C HIS A 528 27.43 -22.56 -12.64
N ILE A 529 26.91 -22.85 -11.45
CA ILE A 529 26.78 -24.25 -10.98
C ILE A 529 25.66 -24.96 -11.74
N LEU A 530 24.58 -24.26 -12.05
CA LEU A 530 23.47 -24.83 -12.82
C LEU A 530 23.88 -25.18 -14.24
N GLU A 531 24.56 -24.25 -14.89
CA GLU A 531 25.13 -24.46 -16.22
C GLU A 531 26.13 -25.62 -16.23
N PHE A 532 27.03 -25.66 -15.23
CA PHE A 532 27.99 -26.74 -15.06
C PHE A 532 27.33 -28.12 -14.91
N ILE A 533 26.30 -28.26 -14.06
CA ILE A 533 25.69 -29.58 -13.81
C ILE A 533 24.86 -30.11 -14.99
N GLN A 534 24.52 -29.29 -15.99
CA GLN A 534 23.73 -29.74 -17.15
C GLN A 534 24.43 -30.83 -17.97
N GLU A 535 25.76 -30.91 -17.94
CA GLU A 535 26.57 -31.89 -18.65
C GLU A 535 26.56 -33.29 -17.99
N PHE A 536 25.95 -33.40 -16.80
CA PHE A 536 26.01 -34.59 -15.97
C PHE A 536 24.62 -35.14 -15.67
N GLU A 537 24.55 -36.47 -15.52
CA GLU A 537 23.37 -37.17 -15.03
C GLU A 537 23.70 -37.95 -13.75
N LEU A 538 22.67 -38.17 -12.92
CA LEU A 538 22.81 -38.90 -11.67
C LEU A 538 22.25 -40.31 -11.76
N ILE A 539 23.06 -41.29 -11.34
CA ILE A 539 22.62 -42.67 -11.17
C ILE A 539 22.17 -42.93 -9.72
N SER A 540 21.49 -44.06 -9.51
CA SER A 540 20.80 -44.34 -8.23
C SER A 540 21.74 -44.52 -7.04
N GLN A 541 22.98 -44.94 -7.27
CA GLN A 541 23.99 -45.12 -6.24
C GLN A 541 25.38 -44.81 -6.80
N PRO A 542 26.32 -44.26 -6.00
CA PRO A 542 27.70 -44.10 -6.42
C PRO A 542 28.31 -45.42 -6.92
N SER A 543 29.06 -45.37 -8.02
CA SER A 543 29.72 -46.53 -8.64
C SER A 543 31.13 -46.19 -9.11
N ASN A 544 31.94 -47.21 -9.40
CA ASN A 544 33.30 -47.00 -9.93
C ASN A 544 33.32 -46.40 -11.34
N ASP A 545 32.19 -46.44 -12.05
CA ASP A 545 32.01 -45.85 -13.40
C ASP A 545 31.65 -44.34 -13.32
N CYS A 546 31.45 -43.81 -12.11
CA CYS A 546 31.15 -42.40 -11.86
C CYS A 546 32.40 -41.60 -11.52
N LEU A 547 32.25 -40.27 -11.51
CA LEU A 547 33.35 -39.36 -11.21
C LEU A 547 33.72 -39.40 -9.74
N ILE A 548 35.02 -39.34 -9.45
CA ILE A 548 35.52 -39.18 -8.08
C ILE A 548 35.23 -37.74 -7.64
N LEU A 549 34.79 -37.49 -6.41
CA LEU A 549 34.42 -36.13 -5.96
C LEU A 549 35.58 -35.12 -6.13
N GLY A 550 36.80 -35.54 -5.80
CA GLY A 550 38.01 -34.73 -5.94
C GLY A 550 38.24 -33.73 -4.81
N SER A 551 39.34 -32.98 -4.93
CA SER A 551 39.74 -31.92 -3.99
C SER A 551 40.67 -30.94 -4.70
N SER A 552 41.10 -29.87 -4.02
CA SER A 552 42.10 -28.94 -4.54
C SER A 552 43.53 -29.50 -4.61
N ARG A 553 43.77 -30.75 -4.18
CA ARG A 553 45.10 -31.38 -4.21
C ARG A 553 45.31 -32.17 -5.49
N GLY A 554 46.52 -32.10 -6.05
CA GLY A 554 46.97 -32.92 -7.17
C GLY A 554 46.23 -32.65 -8.49
N ILE A 555 45.83 -31.40 -8.71
CA ILE A 555 45.14 -30.97 -9.94
C ILE A 555 46.14 -31.13 -11.11
N PRO A 556 45.79 -31.90 -12.15
CA PRO A 556 46.65 -32.05 -13.33
C PRO A 556 46.62 -30.77 -14.18
N ALA A 557 47.59 -30.64 -15.09
CA ALA A 557 47.54 -29.59 -16.12
C ALA A 557 46.22 -29.67 -16.90
N TYR A 558 45.66 -28.53 -17.31
CA TYR A 558 44.33 -28.49 -17.92
C TYR A 558 44.27 -29.23 -19.26
N GLU A 559 45.38 -29.37 -19.98
CA GLU A 559 45.51 -30.16 -21.22
C GLU A 559 45.42 -31.67 -20.97
N SER A 560 45.65 -32.12 -19.73
CA SER A 560 45.61 -33.53 -19.37
C SER A 560 44.19 -34.09 -19.47
N PRO A 561 43.99 -35.29 -20.03
CA PRO A 561 42.69 -35.95 -20.01
C PRO A 561 42.23 -36.28 -18.57
N LEU A 562 43.18 -36.35 -17.62
CA LEU A 562 42.90 -36.65 -16.22
C LEU A 562 42.04 -35.58 -15.51
N ILE A 563 41.95 -34.37 -16.07
CA ILE A 563 41.13 -33.30 -15.51
C ILE A 563 39.63 -33.68 -15.46
N PHE A 564 39.21 -34.59 -16.34
CA PHE A 564 37.82 -35.06 -16.46
C PHE A 564 37.50 -36.30 -15.62
N GLU A 565 38.42 -36.77 -14.77
CA GLU A 565 38.22 -37.96 -13.93
C GLU A 565 37.64 -37.62 -12.55
N ARG A 566 37.64 -36.34 -12.17
CA ARG A 566 37.11 -35.89 -10.87
C ARG A 566 36.13 -34.76 -11.03
N PHE A 567 35.01 -34.85 -10.32
CA PHE A 567 33.90 -33.92 -10.41
C PHE A 567 34.31 -32.48 -10.07
N TYR A 568 35.08 -32.28 -9.00
CA TYR A 568 35.62 -30.97 -8.64
C TYR A 568 36.66 -30.46 -9.66
N TRP A 569 37.44 -31.32 -10.29
CA TRP A 569 38.41 -30.91 -11.30
C TRP A 569 37.72 -30.50 -12.60
N CYS A 570 36.66 -31.21 -13.00
CA CYS A 570 35.77 -30.79 -14.08
C CYS A 570 35.23 -29.38 -13.81
N TYR A 571 34.84 -29.08 -12.57
CA TYR A 571 34.38 -27.74 -12.17
C TYR A 571 35.48 -26.68 -12.29
N LEU A 572 36.70 -26.97 -11.83
CA LEU A 572 37.82 -26.04 -11.97
C LEU A 572 38.15 -25.75 -13.44
N TYR A 573 38.15 -26.78 -14.28
CA TYR A 573 38.38 -26.63 -15.71
C TYR A 573 37.23 -25.86 -16.38
N TYR A 574 35.99 -26.15 -16.01
CA TYR A 574 34.82 -25.40 -16.44
C TYR A 574 34.93 -23.91 -16.05
N CYS A 575 35.35 -23.61 -14.83
CA CYS A 575 35.62 -22.23 -14.40
C CYS A 575 36.72 -21.58 -15.25
N TYR A 576 37.81 -22.29 -15.55
CA TYR A 576 38.91 -21.78 -16.37
C TYR A 576 38.46 -21.40 -17.80
N ILE A 577 37.79 -22.30 -18.51
CA ILE A 577 37.34 -22.05 -19.90
C ILE A 577 36.25 -20.97 -19.99
N THR A 578 35.56 -20.70 -18.88
CA THR A 578 34.54 -19.64 -18.78
C THR A 578 35.08 -18.34 -18.19
N GLY A 579 36.41 -18.22 -18.01
CA GLY A 579 37.06 -17.00 -17.52
C GLY A 579 36.80 -16.68 -16.05
N ARG A 580 36.47 -17.68 -15.22
CA ARG A 580 36.20 -17.52 -13.78
C ARG A 580 37.47 -17.74 -12.97
N GLU A 581 37.90 -16.73 -12.23
CA GLU A 581 39.20 -16.74 -11.52
C GLU A 581 39.10 -16.45 -10.02
N GLY A 582 40.14 -16.86 -9.28
CA GLY A 582 40.38 -16.43 -7.90
C GLY A 582 39.23 -16.71 -6.93
N LYS A 583 38.77 -15.67 -6.24
CA LYS A 583 37.74 -15.75 -5.19
C LYS A 583 36.35 -16.19 -5.69
N PHE A 584 36.15 -16.28 -7.00
CA PHE A 584 34.88 -16.66 -7.63
C PHE A 584 34.76 -18.17 -7.89
N ILE A 585 35.82 -18.94 -7.63
CA ILE A 585 35.79 -20.40 -7.70
C ILE A 585 35.38 -20.94 -6.33
N LEU A 586 34.29 -21.72 -6.28
CA LEU A 586 33.85 -22.36 -5.05
C LEU A 586 34.91 -23.34 -4.56
N LYS A 587 35.26 -23.25 -3.29
CA LYS A 587 36.11 -24.24 -2.62
C LYS A 587 35.35 -25.58 -2.50
N PRO A 588 36.05 -26.72 -2.29
CA PRO A 588 35.42 -28.05 -2.39
C PRO A 588 34.19 -28.27 -1.50
N VAL A 589 34.15 -27.68 -0.29
CA VAL A 589 33.04 -27.85 0.65
C VAL A 589 31.81 -27.08 0.16
N GLU A 590 32.01 -25.84 -0.22
CA GLU A 590 31.00 -24.92 -0.76
C GLU A 590 30.47 -25.45 -2.10
N PHE A 591 31.37 -25.87 -3.00
CA PHE A 591 31.00 -26.51 -4.26
C PHE A 591 30.10 -27.73 -4.05
N LYS A 592 30.46 -28.63 -3.11
CA LYS A 592 29.64 -29.81 -2.82
C LYS A 592 28.24 -29.42 -2.33
N LYS A 593 28.13 -28.41 -1.45
CA LYS A 593 26.83 -27.91 -0.98
C LYS A 593 25.99 -27.39 -2.15
N GLU A 594 26.59 -26.54 -2.98
CA GLU A 594 25.90 -25.93 -4.13
C GLU A 594 25.49 -26.95 -5.19
N VAL A 595 26.32 -27.97 -5.45
CA VAL A 595 26.00 -29.06 -6.38
C VAL A 595 24.84 -29.92 -5.87
N ILE A 596 24.83 -30.29 -4.58
CA ILE A 596 23.73 -31.04 -3.96
C ILE A 596 22.43 -30.27 -4.14
N GLN A 597 22.50 -28.97 -3.88
CA GLN A 597 21.40 -28.07 -4.09
C GLN A 597 21.04 -28.09 -5.58
N ALA A 598 21.95 -27.77 -6.50
CA ALA A 598 21.68 -27.64 -7.93
C ALA A 598 21.05 -28.90 -8.57
N PHE A 599 21.47 -30.11 -8.20
CA PHE A 599 20.82 -31.34 -8.68
C PHE A 599 19.42 -31.54 -8.10
N LYS A 600 19.24 -31.28 -6.80
CA LYS A 600 17.90 -31.24 -6.17
C LYS A 600 16.99 -30.25 -6.90
N THR A 601 17.58 -29.19 -7.42
CA THR A 601 16.90 -28.10 -8.09
C THR A 601 16.28 -28.47 -9.44
N ILE A 602 17.02 -29.24 -10.24
CA ILE A 602 16.55 -29.63 -11.57
C ILE A 602 15.60 -30.83 -11.53
N GLY A 603 15.32 -31.38 -10.35
CA GLY A 603 14.45 -32.54 -10.14
C GLY A 603 15.17 -33.88 -10.33
N GLU A 604 16.50 -33.88 -10.28
CA GLU A 604 17.32 -35.08 -10.36
C GLU A 604 17.41 -35.82 -9.02
N LYS A 605 17.97 -37.03 -9.06
CA LYS A 605 18.26 -37.83 -7.86
C LYS A 605 19.16 -37.04 -6.89
N PRO A 606 19.20 -37.36 -5.58
CA PRO A 606 20.13 -36.69 -4.67
C PRO A 606 21.58 -36.96 -5.07
N PHE A 607 22.38 -35.90 -5.19
CA PHE A 607 23.82 -36.04 -5.37
C PHE A 607 24.43 -36.64 -4.10
N THR A 608 25.11 -37.77 -4.23
CA THR A 608 25.74 -38.50 -3.13
C THR A 608 27.16 -38.88 -3.49
N ALA A 609 28.00 -39.08 -2.47
CA ALA A 609 29.33 -39.61 -2.64
C ALA A 609 29.62 -40.63 -1.54
N ARG A 610 30.25 -41.75 -1.91
CA ARG A 610 30.61 -42.84 -1.01
C ARG A 610 32.01 -43.34 -1.33
N GLN A 611 32.74 -43.76 -0.30
CA GLN A 611 34.01 -44.44 -0.49
C GLN A 611 33.78 -45.83 -1.07
N LEU A 612 34.39 -46.12 -2.23
CA LEU A 612 34.33 -47.44 -2.88
C LEU A 612 35.75 -48.04 -2.97
N GLY A 613 35.90 -49.14 -3.72
CA GLY A 613 37.19 -49.82 -3.90
C GLY A 613 38.31 -48.86 -4.31
N GLY A 614 39.50 -49.03 -3.74
CA GLY A 614 40.64 -48.13 -3.98
C GLY A 614 40.70 -46.89 -3.07
N GLY A 615 39.77 -46.74 -2.12
CA GLY A 615 39.84 -45.69 -1.08
C GLY A 615 39.39 -44.29 -1.52
N TYR A 616 38.89 -44.15 -2.75
CA TYR A 616 38.37 -42.88 -3.27
C TYR A 616 36.87 -42.72 -3.00
N ASN A 617 36.44 -41.46 -2.82
CA ASN A 617 35.03 -41.08 -2.71
C ASN A 617 34.45 -40.89 -4.12
N TYR A 618 33.76 -41.90 -4.62
CA TYR A 618 33.03 -41.85 -5.88
C TYR A 618 31.69 -41.13 -5.67
N THR A 619 31.32 -40.30 -6.65
CA THR A 619 30.00 -39.66 -6.71
C THR A 619 28.99 -40.58 -7.39
N ASN A 620 27.72 -40.22 -7.40
CA ASN A 620 26.74 -40.80 -8.31
C ASN A 620 26.56 -40.01 -9.62
N ALA A 621 27.48 -39.07 -9.91
CA ALA A 621 27.45 -38.27 -11.13
C ALA A 621 28.35 -38.86 -12.22
N LYS A 622 27.84 -38.89 -13.44
CA LYS A 622 28.59 -39.22 -14.65
C LYS A 622 28.21 -38.26 -15.78
N PHE A 623 29.09 -38.11 -16.77
CA PHE A 623 28.77 -37.32 -17.96
C PHE A 623 27.59 -37.95 -18.71
N LYS A 624 26.69 -37.12 -19.23
CA LYS A 624 25.66 -37.57 -20.19
C LYS A 624 26.31 -38.07 -21.47
N ASN A 625 27.28 -37.29 -22.00
CA ASN A 625 28.13 -37.67 -23.13
C ASN A 625 29.55 -37.11 -22.93
N LYS A 626 30.47 -37.93 -22.39
CA LYS A 626 31.83 -37.49 -22.05
C LYS A 626 32.59 -36.93 -23.27
N HIS A 627 32.47 -37.57 -24.43
CA HIS A 627 33.19 -37.15 -25.63
C HIS A 627 32.70 -35.79 -26.13
N GLU A 628 31.39 -35.59 -26.16
CA GLU A 628 30.77 -34.32 -26.59
C GLU A 628 31.09 -33.18 -25.63
N THR A 629 30.93 -33.40 -24.31
CA THR A 629 31.26 -32.39 -23.31
C THR A 629 32.74 -32.01 -23.35
N VAL A 630 33.65 -32.99 -23.47
CA VAL A 630 35.10 -32.72 -23.58
C VAL A 630 35.41 -31.91 -24.83
N ASN A 631 34.87 -32.28 -25.99
CA ASN A 631 35.08 -31.51 -27.22
C ASN A 631 34.49 -30.10 -27.14
N LYS A 632 33.28 -29.97 -26.56
CA LYS A 632 32.65 -28.67 -26.32
C LYS A 632 33.54 -27.78 -25.45
N TRP A 633 34.05 -28.31 -24.34
CA TRP A 633 34.85 -27.54 -23.38
C TRP A 633 36.28 -27.29 -23.84
N ARG A 634 36.85 -28.14 -24.70
CA ARG A 634 38.19 -27.94 -25.29
C ARG A 634 38.21 -26.87 -26.38
N ASN A 635 37.06 -26.62 -27.00
CA ASN A 635 36.90 -25.67 -28.11
C ASN A 635 36.21 -24.36 -27.70
N ALA A 636 35.88 -24.21 -26.41
CA ALA A 636 35.38 -22.98 -25.79
C ALA A 636 36.56 -22.17 -25.24
#